data_AF-A0A1V6DBA5-F1
#
_entry.id   AF-A0A1V6DBA5-F1
#
_cell.length_a   1.000
_cell.length_b   1.000
_cell.length_c   1.000
_cell.angle_alpha   90.00
_cell.angle_beta   90.00
_cell.angle_gamma   90.00
#
_symmetry.space_group_name_H-M   'P 1'
#
loop_
_entity.id
_entity.type
_entity.pdbx_description
1 polymer ?
#
loop_
_entity_poly.entity_id
_entity_poly.type
_entity_poly.pdbx_seq_one_letter_code
_entity_poly.pdbx_strand_id
1 'polypeptide(L)'
;MNKAICFVLALASWAAAEMKPLPSAGEAWFGDPVAWAFRPEAVRCRLGRHSLALYEGAPRSAQASVEATFTPRQAGGKDWDIAGVVLIDDERNFWHLALVQAPPEHGSAHSMELAEMRDGRWLAHLNLKIETEQYADAKWEFGKGCRLRLSLDAQGVEGTVSDADGRRLMHKRLAFSADAVRQGRPGLRAAGMTGEFTDLRADWGQAIAEPASPEAACPPYASDSFVEGISDKATGFFRVVRKPDGRWWTIDPLGRGMVLLGVDHVTFGGHWCEKLGYAPHKRKNEKRFKDHAEWEAWALEKLKAWGFNMLGAGCDRRLNHRGLVHTVFLNMGSHFGTRGEEFYIAPYEHRPCSVFPNVFHPDFEAFCRYRARQACRPHRSDPWMLGYFIDNELAWWGRGPGDTGLADAVMKMDATHTAKLALRDFLADRAGKSIERFNALWGTKLKGFDELLALSALPSANDAQREAKREFLRLAAERYFTATSRAIRREDPNHMVLGARFAGTGGAHPVVWEVAGQHCEIVTFNCYPFADLDEGRVYTSPGKKRELAGEHFETYYNYVKRPMLVTEWSFPALDAGVPSVHGAGQRFRTQRERTEATSLFARSMLSLPFLLGYDYFMWVDEPALGISTPFPEDSNYGLINEDGQPYALLTEMFTALHARAGKLRFEPPPQARPLPPARPIPTALAVAAKAAGGAGGAKAFFVREGDAFRAGNGCLELQGRLGEGYMVRTISLTGQDKPLGQYDAMLQVLDQGGQNRWMGGQIVKAVDGKLVDGLAVVEITSTASAGSMAFELTHRLILPPGRPWFIAQAVSVKNTGKQPLRLRGLFFRLYSPIQDTPRTPPNVWGMPPAGCWLDKDDGRFIGAIAPRGSDLAIHFWIDNTYKSVHPDAHLEMEHTLAPGATWTPSEAAYLFCTAGMGGTAAWMDRIDTVSKLAEP
;
A
#
# COMPACT_ATOMS: atom_id res chain seq x y z
N MET A 1 36.89 37.94 79.44
CA MET A 1 35.54 37.85 80.04
C MET A 1 34.52 38.23 78.97
N ASN A 2 33.61 37.28 78.67
CA ASN A 2 32.27 37.35 78.04
C ASN A 2 32.04 38.29 76.84
N LYS A 3 31.90 37.80 75.59
CA LYS A 3 30.76 37.07 74.95
C LYS A 3 29.39 37.75 75.10
N ALA A 4 28.86 38.30 74.00
CA ALA A 4 27.47 38.15 73.57
C ALA A 4 27.35 38.50 72.07
N ILE A 5 27.23 37.47 71.24
CA ILE A 5 26.87 37.53 69.82
C ILE A 5 25.35 37.39 69.76
N CYS A 6 24.64 38.39 69.25
CA CYS A 6 23.21 38.29 68.95
C CYS A 6 23.02 37.57 67.61
N PHE A 7 22.61 36.30 67.67
CA PHE A 7 21.98 35.60 66.56
C PHE A 7 20.50 36.00 66.49
N VAL A 8 20.10 36.68 65.42
CA VAL A 8 18.69 36.79 65.04
C VAL A 8 18.36 35.55 64.22
N LEU A 9 17.64 34.61 64.84
CA LEU A 9 17.00 33.48 64.19
C LEU A 9 15.82 34.01 63.34
N ALA A 10 16.02 34.10 62.02
CA ALA A 10 14.91 34.18 61.08
C ALA A 10 14.27 32.79 60.96
N LEU A 11 13.22 32.55 61.74
CA LEU A 11 12.30 31.44 61.53
C LEU A 11 11.49 31.74 60.26
N ALA A 12 12.01 31.34 59.10
CA ALA A 12 11.21 31.23 57.89
C ALA A 12 10.33 29.98 58.01
N SER A 13 9.10 30.17 58.50
CA SER A 13 8.03 29.19 58.32
C SER A 13 7.78 29.02 56.82
N TRP A 14 8.25 27.91 56.24
CA TRP A 14 7.80 27.48 54.92
C TRP A 14 6.33 27.09 55.03
N ALA A 15 5.43 28.03 54.73
CA ALA A 15 4.08 27.67 54.35
C ALA A 15 4.21 26.82 53.07
N ALA A 16 3.73 25.57 53.11
CA ALA A 16 3.61 24.77 51.89
C ALA A 16 2.81 25.61 50.88
N ALA A 17 3.43 25.93 49.74
CA ALA A 17 2.75 26.65 48.68
C ALA A 17 1.47 25.88 48.29
N GLU A 18 0.36 26.59 48.20
CA GLU A 18 -0.94 25.99 47.92
C GLU A 18 -0.94 25.45 46.47
N MET A 19 -1.05 24.13 46.30
CA MET A 19 -1.11 23.51 44.98
C MET A 19 -2.35 23.99 44.21
N LYS A 20 -2.14 24.39 42.96
CA LYS A 20 -3.20 24.90 42.09
C LYS A 20 -3.87 23.75 41.33
N PRO A 21 -5.19 23.81 41.08
CA PRO A 21 -5.87 22.86 40.21
C PRO A 21 -5.28 22.86 38.79
N LEU A 22 -5.09 21.68 38.21
CA LEU A 22 -4.71 21.49 36.82
C LEU A 22 -5.94 21.12 35.98
N PRO A 23 -6.03 21.58 34.72
CA PRO A 23 -7.09 21.12 33.82
C PRO A 23 -6.89 19.64 33.48
N SER A 24 -7.97 18.87 33.41
CA SER A 24 -8.01 17.48 32.96
C SER A 24 -8.18 17.35 31.43
N ALA A 25 -8.71 18.39 30.79
CA ALA A 25 -8.85 18.48 29.34
C ALA A 25 -7.85 19.45 28.69
N GLY A 26 -7.64 19.24 27.39
CA GLY A 26 -7.09 20.26 26.49
C GLY A 26 -5.63 20.05 26.11
N GLU A 27 -5.09 21.02 25.36
CA GLU A 27 -3.73 21.00 24.82
C GLU A 27 -2.63 21.21 25.87
N ALA A 28 -2.99 21.40 27.15
CA ALA A 28 -2.02 21.60 28.23
C ALA A 28 -1.28 20.31 28.61
N TRP A 29 -1.74 19.15 28.13
CA TRP A 29 -1.08 17.87 28.33
C TRP A 29 -0.48 17.33 27.04
N PHE A 30 0.74 16.81 27.14
CA PHE A 30 1.41 16.06 26.09
C PHE A 30 1.60 14.60 26.51
N GLY A 31 0.92 13.69 25.82
CA GLY A 31 1.06 12.25 26.01
C GLY A 31 0.47 11.49 24.82
N ASP A 32 0.77 10.20 24.73
CA ASP A 32 0.20 9.33 23.69
C ASP A 32 -1.33 9.27 23.85
N PRO A 33 -2.14 9.79 22.90
CA PRO A 33 -3.59 9.84 23.05
C PRO A 33 -4.26 8.47 22.92
N VAL A 34 -3.51 7.42 22.57
CA VAL A 34 -3.96 6.03 22.68
C VAL A 34 -3.86 5.55 24.13
N ALA A 35 -2.84 5.99 24.86
CA ALA A 35 -2.67 5.67 26.28
C ALA A 35 -3.51 6.58 27.18
N TRP A 36 -3.76 7.82 26.75
CA TRP A 36 -4.39 8.87 27.56
C TRP A 36 -5.60 9.49 26.86
N ALA A 37 -6.73 9.52 27.55
CA ALA A 37 -7.88 10.32 27.13
C ALA A 37 -8.02 11.53 28.06
N PHE A 38 -7.62 12.70 27.58
CA PHE A 38 -7.79 13.97 28.29
C PHE A 38 -9.23 14.47 28.07
N ARG A 39 -10.04 14.47 29.14
CA ARG A 39 -11.45 14.85 29.13
C ARG A 39 -11.76 15.86 30.25
N PRO A 40 -12.77 16.73 30.10
CA PRO A 40 -13.03 17.79 31.10
C PRO A 40 -13.30 17.25 32.50
N GLU A 41 -13.84 16.05 32.60
CA GLU A 41 -14.16 15.39 33.87
C GLU A 41 -12.96 14.66 34.51
N ALA A 42 -12.04 14.12 33.72
CA ALA A 42 -10.93 13.30 34.20
C ALA A 42 -9.88 13.05 33.10
N VAL A 43 -8.65 12.70 33.51
CA VAL A 43 -7.66 12.10 32.60
C VAL A 43 -7.76 10.58 32.73
N ARG A 44 -8.12 9.88 31.66
CA ARG A 44 -8.22 8.41 31.69
C ARG A 44 -6.95 7.78 31.12
N CYS A 45 -6.43 6.74 31.77
CA CYS A 45 -5.41 5.88 31.19
C CYS A 45 -6.02 4.57 30.67
N ARG A 46 -5.55 4.10 29.51
CA ARG A 46 -5.99 2.86 28.85
C ARG A 46 -4.94 1.75 28.99
N LEU A 47 -5.32 0.49 28.77
CA LEU A 47 -4.35 -0.62 28.73
C LEU A 47 -3.33 -0.37 27.62
N GLY A 48 -2.06 -0.39 27.98
CA GLY A 48 -0.98 -0.08 27.03
C GLY A 48 0.41 -0.27 27.64
N ARG A 49 1.44 -0.06 26.82
CA ARG A 49 2.83 -0.04 27.28
C ARG A 49 3.09 1.23 28.11
N HIS A 50 4.25 1.30 28.76
CA HIS A 50 4.67 2.47 29.54
C HIS A 50 4.44 3.78 28.77
N SER A 51 3.65 4.67 29.37
CA SER A 51 3.33 5.97 28.81
C SER A 51 3.41 7.04 29.89
N LEU A 52 3.91 8.20 29.50
CA LEU A 52 3.95 9.42 30.30
C LEU A 52 3.00 10.45 29.69
N ALA A 53 2.29 11.18 30.54
CA ALA A 53 1.60 12.41 30.18
C ALA A 53 2.24 13.57 30.93
N LEU A 54 2.83 14.49 30.19
CA LEU A 54 3.48 15.68 30.71
C LEU A 54 2.49 16.85 30.75
N TYR A 55 2.40 17.54 31.88
CA TYR A 55 1.68 18.82 31.94
C TYR A 55 2.58 19.96 31.45
N GLU A 56 2.27 20.48 30.27
CA GLU A 56 3.10 21.47 29.58
C GLU A 56 2.96 22.89 30.16
N GLY A 57 1.88 23.16 30.90
CA GLY A 57 1.68 24.45 31.57
C GLY A 57 2.66 24.71 32.71
N ALA A 58 3.35 23.68 33.21
CA ALA A 58 4.36 23.81 34.25
C ALA A 58 5.77 23.88 33.64
N PRO A 59 6.66 24.79 34.12
CA PRO A 59 8.07 24.78 33.76
C PRO A 59 8.80 23.63 34.45
N ARG A 60 10.02 23.31 34.00
CA ARG A 60 10.96 22.51 34.80
C ARG A 60 11.31 23.29 36.06
N SER A 61 11.37 22.60 37.20
CA SER A 61 11.74 23.22 38.48
C SER A 61 12.44 22.21 39.37
N ALA A 62 13.40 22.69 40.19
CA ALA A 62 14.03 21.93 41.26
C ALA A 62 13.14 21.80 42.52
N GLN A 63 12.04 22.54 42.54
CA GLN A 63 10.98 22.41 43.53
C GLN A 63 9.66 22.20 42.79
N ALA A 64 9.07 21.02 42.88
CA ALA A 64 7.83 20.71 42.18
C ALA A 64 7.01 19.68 42.96
N SER A 65 5.70 19.84 42.93
CA SER A 65 4.75 18.91 43.54
C SER A 65 3.62 18.62 42.57
N VAL A 66 3.16 17.37 42.59
CA VAL A 66 1.98 16.91 41.84
C VAL A 66 1.12 16.03 42.75
N GLU A 67 -0.19 16.25 42.68
CA GLU A 67 -1.19 15.48 43.39
C GLU A 67 -2.33 15.10 42.45
N ALA A 68 -2.85 13.89 42.60
CA ALA A 68 -4.06 13.44 41.92
C ALA A 68 -4.78 12.37 42.74
N THR A 69 -6.10 12.31 42.61
CA THR A 69 -6.90 11.15 42.99
C THR A 69 -6.95 10.19 41.80
N PHE A 70 -6.32 9.02 41.92
CA PHE A 70 -6.36 7.97 40.90
C PHE A 70 -7.30 6.84 41.33
N THR A 71 -8.27 6.52 40.48
CA THR A 71 -9.20 5.39 40.67
C THR A 71 -8.81 4.28 39.70
N PRO A 72 -8.08 3.24 40.14
CA PRO A 72 -7.74 2.11 39.28
C PRO A 72 -9.00 1.32 38.93
N ARG A 73 -9.11 0.85 37.68
CA ARG A 73 -10.27 0.08 37.20
C ARG A 73 -9.93 -1.38 36.91
N GLN A 74 -8.83 -1.60 36.18
CA GLN A 74 -8.39 -2.92 35.76
C GLN A 74 -6.89 -2.88 35.44
N ALA A 75 -6.21 -3.99 35.72
CA ALA A 75 -4.82 -4.24 35.34
C ALA A 75 -4.75 -5.26 34.17
N GLY A 76 -3.67 -5.19 33.38
CA GLY A 76 -3.44 -6.01 32.21
C GLY A 76 -2.98 -7.43 32.54
N GLY A 77 -2.34 -7.62 33.70
CA GLY A 77 -2.01 -8.91 34.30
C GLY A 77 -0.94 -9.70 33.55
N LYS A 78 -0.11 -9.02 32.74
CA LYS A 78 0.99 -9.66 31.96
C LYS A 78 2.38 -9.29 32.46
N ASP A 79 2.51 -8.16 33.13
CA ASP A 79 3.76 -7.58 33.61
C ASP A 79 3.41 -6.72 34.84
N TRP A 80 4.35 -5.93 35.34
CA TRP A 80 4.11 -4.93 36.38
C TRP A 80 3.18 -3.82 35.88
N ASP A 81 1.92 -3.88 36.32
CA ASP A 81 0.91 -2.90 35.97
C ASP A 81 0.97 -1.73 36.95
N ILE A 82 1.14 -0.52 36.45
CA ILE A 82 1.37 0.68 37.24
C ILE A 82 0.53 1.86 36.77
N ALA A 83 0.12 2.70 37.70
CA ALA A 83 -0.39 4.04 37.39
C ALA A 83 -0.19 4.99 38.56
N GLY A 84 0.15 6.25 38.26
CA GLY A 84 0.34 7.26 39.28
C GLY A 84 0.82 8.60 38.78
N VAL A 85 1.31 9.41 39.72
CA VAL A 85 1.82 10.77 39.47
C VAL A 85 3.34 10.77 39.37
N VAL A 86 3.88 11.75 38.66
CA VAL A 86 5.29 11.75 38.28
C VAL A 86 5.83 13.19 38.18
N LEU A 87 7.12 13.34 38.44
CA LEU A 87 7.88 14.55 38.15
C LEU A 87 8.90 14.24 37.05
N ILE A 88 8.67 14.76 35.84
CA ILE A 88 9.39 14.44 34.60
C ILE A 88 10.46 15.50 34.34
N ASP A 89 11.73 15.12 34.33
CA ASP A 89 12.77 15.95 33.71
C ASP A 89 12.82 15.69 32.20
N ASP A 90 12.90 14.40 31.84
CA ASP A 90 12.71 13.87 30.48
C ASP A 90 12.24 12.40 30.55
N GLU A 91 12.08 11.71 29.41
CA GLU A 91 11.59 10.32 29.36
C GLU A 91 12.55 9.27 29.99
N ARG A 92 13.82 9.64 30.21
CA ARG A 92 14.88 8.83 30.84
C ARG A 92 15.22 9.29 32.26
N ASN A 93 14.66 10.41 32.71
CA ASN A 93 14.96 11.04 33.99
C ASN A 93 13.65 11.53 34.64
N PHE A 94 13.11 10.74 35.56
CA PHE A 94 11.88 11.10 36.27
C PHE A 94 11.75 10.38 37.62
N TRP A 95 10.99 11.01 38.51
CA TRP A 95 10.45 10.37 39.72
C TRP A 95 9.00 9.99 39.49
N HIS A 96 8.57 8.87 40.04
CA HIS A 96 7.15 8.54 40.08
C HIS A 96 6.72 8.01 41.44
N LEU A 97 5.46 8.25 41.78
CA LEU A 97 4.74 7.63 42.87
C LEU A 97 3.55 6.90 42.25
N ALA A 98 3.48 5.58 42.40
CA ALA A 98 2.49 4.78 41.70
C ALA A 98 1.83 3.71 42.57
N LEU A 99 0.60 3.37 42.20
CA LEU A 99 -0.03 2.11 42.55
C LEU A 99 0.49 1.04 41.60
N VAL A 100 0.78 -0.15 42.13
CA VAL A 100 1.42 -1.25 41.41
C VAL A 100 0.67 -2.55 41.64
N GLN A 101 0.30 -3.25 40.59
CA GLN A 101 -0.08 -4.65 40.64
C GLN A 101 1.07 -5.49 40.06
N ALA A 102 1.57 -6.43 40.87
CA ALA A 102 2.58 -7.37 40.43
C ALA A 102 2.03 -8.33 39.36
N PRO A 103 2.88 -8.95 38.53
CA PRO A 103 2.39 -9.93 37.56
C PRO A 103 1.91 -11.23 38.26
N PRO A 104 1.20 -12.13 37.55
CA PRO A 104 0.59 -13.32 38.14
C PRO A 104 1.56 -14.25 38.87
N GLU A 105 2.81 -14.37 38.39
CA GLU A 105 3.88 -15.15 39.05
C GLU A 105 4.26 -14.62 40.44
N HIS A 106 3.95 -13.36 40.73
CA HIS A 106 4.10 -12.72 42.02
C HIS A 106 2.76 -12.58 42.76
N GLY A 107 1.77 -13.40 42.39
CA GLY A 107 0.47 -13.48 43.07
C GLY A 107 -0.45 -12.30 42.80
N SER A 108 -0.18 -11.47 41.78
CA SER A 108 -0.95 -10.26 41.50
C SER A 108 -1.07 -9.29 42.68
N ALA A 109 -0.06 -9.25 43.55
CA ALA A 109 -0.10 -8.47 44.78
C ALA A 109 -0.15 -6.96 44.51
N HIS A 110 -0.97 -6.26 45.29
CA HIS A 110 -1.09 -4.79 45.24
C HIS A 110 -0.06 -4.14 46.15
N SER A 111 0.71 -3.21 45.60
CA SER A 111 1.72 -2.43 46.31
C SER A 111 1.75 -0.97 45.84
N MET A 112 2.55 -0.14 46.51
CA MET A 112 2.78 1.26 46.15
C MET A 112 4.29 1.48 46.09
N GLU A 113 4.75 2.25 45.12
CA GLU A 113 6.19 2.50 44.94
C GLU A 113 6.50 3.97 44.73
N LEU A 114 7.64 4.40 45.28
CA LEU A 114 8.31 5.66 44.98
C LEU A 114 9.67 5.32 44.40
N ALA A 115 9.86 5.52 43.10
CA ALA A 115 11.08 5.15 42.40
C ALA A 115 11.58 6.20 41.41
N GLU A 116 12.85 6.05 41.05
CA GLU A 116 13.58 6.90 40.11
C GLU A 116 13.93 6.13 38.84
N MET A 117 13.66 6.75 37.69
CA MET A 117 14.36 6.52 36.44
C MET A 117 15.48 7.56 36.32
N ARG A 118 16.73 7.12 36.20
CA ARG A 118 17.87 8.02 35.94
C ARG A 118 18.71 7.49 34.80
N ASP A 119 18.98 8.33 33.81
CA ASP A 119 19.73 7.97 32.60
C ASP A 119 19.15 6.74 31.87
N GLY A 120 17.84 6.50 31.98
CA GLY A 120 17.15 5.33 31.44
C GLY A 120 17.35 4.04 32.25
N ARG A 121 17.96 4.12 33.42
CA ARG A 121 18.06 3.01 34.38
C ARG A 121 16.94 3.09 35.40
N TRP A 122 16.11 2.04 35.45
CA TRP A 122 15.06 1.89 36.45
C TRP A 122 15.61 1.51 37.82
N LEU A 123 14.91 1.91 38.89
CA LEU A 123 15.31 1.71 40.29
C LEU A 123 16.66 2.37 40.64
N ALA A 124 16.95 3.54 40.06
CA ALA A 124 18.21 4.25 40.32
C ALA A 124 18.34 4.75 41.77
N HIS A 125 17.20 4.97 42.43
CA HIS A 125 17.09 5.48 43.81
C HIS A 125 17.62 4.55 44.91
N LEU A 126 17.95 3.29 44.61
CA LEU A 126 18.37 2.30 45.62
C LEU A 126 19.67 2.69 46.36
N ASN A 127 20.42 3.68 45.85
CA ASN A 127 21.61 4.24 46.48
C ASN A 127 21.32 5.45 47.39
N LEU A 128 20.08 5.92 47.47
CA LEU A 128 19.70 7.08 48.28
C LEU A 128 19.36 6.68 49.71
N LYS A 129 19.63 7.59 50.65
CA LYS A 129 19.29 7.42 52.06
C LYS A 129 17.77 7.59 52.26
N ILE A 130 17.14 6.57 52.84
CA ILE A 130 15.74 6.63 53.30
C ILE A 130 15.68 7.44 54.59
N GLU A 131 14.93 8.55 54.60
CA GLU A 131 14.67 9.35 55.80
C GLU A 131 13.40 8.89 56.53
N THR A 132 12.40 8.46 55.78
CA THR A 132 11.14 7.95 56.30
C THR A 132 10.59 6.89 55.36
N GLU A 133 10.10 5.79 55.91
CA GLU A 133 9.37 4.76 55.17
C GLU A 133 8.32 4.14 56.09
N GLN A 134 7.06 4.33 55.75
CA GLN A 134 5.91 3.84 56.50
C GLN A 134 4.86 3.29 55.53
N TYR A 135 4.35 2.10 55.83
CA TYR A 135 3.25 1.46 55.09
C TYR A 135 2.17 1.02 56.06
N ALA A 136 0.91 1.18 55.66
CA ALA A 136 -0.21 0.54 56.34
C ALA A 136 -0.36 -0.91 55.88
N ASP A 137 -0.99 -1.74 56.71
CA ASP A 137 -1.40 -3.10 56.32
C ASP A 137 -2.45 -3.09 55.20
N ALA A 138 -3.31 -2.07 55.18
CA ALA A 138 -4.33 -1.87 54.15
C ALA A 138 -3.68 -1.59 52.78
N LYS A 139 -4.22 -2.25 51.74
CA LYS A 139 -3.80 -2.06 50.34
C LYS A 139 -4.84 -1.23 49.59
N TRP A 140 -4.44 -0.68 48.44
CA TRP A 140 -5.38 -0.08 47.51
C TRP A 140 -6.19 -1.17 46.78
N GLU A 141 -7.38 -0.81 46.31
CA GLU A 141 -8.32 -1.73 45.65
C GLU A 141 -8.85 -1.12 44.35
N PHE A 142 -9.22 -1.96 43.39
CA PHE A 142 -9.91 -1.51 42.18
C PHE A 142 -11.26 -0.85 42.51
N GLY A 143 -11.58 0.22 41.78
CA GLY A 143 -12.80 1.00 41.95
C GLY A 143 -12.78 2.00 43.11
N LYS A 144 -11.74 1.99 43.97
CA LYS A 144 -11.56 2.94 45.08
C LYS A 144 -10.47 3.96 44.75
N GLY A 145 -10.80 5.25 44.87
CA GLY A 145 -9.85 6.34 44.63
C GLY A 145 -8.75 6.38 45.68
N CYS A 146 -7.51 6.52 45.24
CA CYS A 146 -6.35 6.79 46.09
C CYS A 146 -5.79 8.18 45.77
N ARG A 147 -5.51 8.99 46.79
CA ARG A 147 -4.83 10.27 46.60
C ARG A 147 -3.33 10.06 46.65
N LEU A 148 -2.65 10.35 45.54
CA LEU A 148 -1.21 10.26 45.40
C LEU A 148 -0.64 11.67 45.38
N ARG A 149 0.34 11.96 46.24
CA ARG A 149 1.10 13.22 46.27
C ARG A 149 2.58 12.94 46.18
N LEU A 150 3.24 13.51 45.17
CA LEU A 150 4.68 13.45 44.95
C LEU A 150 5.26 14.86 44.98
N SER A 151 6.30 15.06 45.80
CA SER A 151 6.99 16.33 45.96
C SER A 151 8.50 16.15 45.85
N LEU A 152 9.13 17.15 45.25
CA LEU A 152 10.57 17.26 45.05
C LEU A 152 11.02 18.62 45.60
N ASP A 153 12.09 18.62 46.39
CA ASP A 153 12.74 19.82 46.91
C ASP A 153 14.27 19.71 46.82
N ALA A 154 15.00 20.71 47.32
CA ALA A 154 16.46 20.74 47.27
C ALA A 154 17.15 19.61 48.07
N GLN A 155 16.46 19.03 49.06
CA GLN A 155 16.99 18.02 49.97
C GLN A 155 16.62 16.60 49.56
N GLY A 156 15.48 16.41 48.89
CA GLY A 156 15.03 15.07 48.53
C GLY A 156 13.70 15.01 47.79
N VAL A 157 13.15 13.80 47.75
CA VAL A 157 11.86 13.48 47.15
C VAL A 157 10.96 12.77 48.18
N GLU A 158 9.69 13.10 48.15
CA GLU A 158 8.69 12.62 49.11
C GLU A 158 7.40 12.20 48.42
N GLY A 159 6.91 11.02 48.78
CA GLY A 159 5.69 10.43 48.24
C GLY A 159 4.73 10.03 49.35
N THR A 160 3.45 10.38 49.20
CA THR A 160 2.36 9.97 50.10
C THR A 160 1.19 9.41 49.31
N VAL A 161 0.67 8.25 49.74
CA VAL A 161 -0.56 7.65 49.21
C VAL A 161 -1.58 7.57 50.34
N SER A 162 -2.80 8.05 50.10
CA SER A 162 -3.93 7.93 51.04
C SER A 162 -5.16 7.33 50.34
N ASP A 163 -5.99 6.61 51.08
CA ASP A 163 -7.28 6.10 50.57
C ASP A 163 -8.35 7.21 50.50
N ALA A 164 -9.56 6.83 50.08
CA ALA A 164 -10.70 7.74 49.94
C ALA A 164 -11.14 8.41 51.25
N ASP A 165 -10.88 7.78 52.40
CA ASP A 165 -11.20 8.31 53.73
C ASP A 165 -10.08 9.20 54.29
N GLY A 166 -8.99 9.39 53.53
CA GLY A 166 -7.84 10.18 53.92
C GLY A 166 -6.87 9.44 54.85
N ARG A 167 -7.05 8.13 55.06
CA ARG A 167 -6.10 7.32 55.81
C ARG A 167 -4.85 7.10 54.97
N ARG A 168 -3.69 7.34 55.57
CA ARG A 168 -2.39 7.19 54.90
C ARG A 168 -2.04 5.71 54.72
N LEU A 169 -1.84 5.30 53.46
CA LEU A 169 -1.42 3.95 53.08
C LEU A 169 0.09 3.82 52.93
N MET A 170 0.75 4.89 52.46
CA MET A 170 2.20 4.96 52.28
C MET A 170 2.70 6.38 52.58
N HIS A 171 3.87 6.46 53.23
CA HIS A 171 4.69 7.67 53.30
C HIS A 171 6.15 7.30 53.16
N LYS A 172 6.82 7.87 52.15
CA LYS A 172 8.25 7.63 51.92
C LYS A 172 8.95 8.93 51.56
N ARG A 173 10.10 9.18 52.19
CA ARG A 173 11.00 10.30 51.90
C ARG A 173 12.42 9.80 51.71
N LEU A 174 13.03 10.20 50.59
CA LEU A 174 14.40 9.85 50.22
C LEU A 174 15.24 11.13 50.15
N ALA A 175 16.36 11.16 50.86
CA ALA A 175 17.31 12.26 50.77
C ALA A 175 18.22 12.11 49.55
N PHE A 176 18.59 13.22 48.93
CA PHE A 176 19.58 13.26 47.84
C PHE A 176 21.02 13.12 48.33
N SER A 177 21.30 11.98 48.98
CA SER A 177 22.62 11.58 49.51
C SER A 177 23.59 11.05 48.46
N ALA A 178 23.15 10.90 47.22
CA ALA A 178 23.96 10.54 46.05
C ALA A 178 23.41 11.25 44.80
N ASP A 179 23.92 10.89 43.62
CA ASP A 179 23.35 11.34 42.34
C ASP A 179 21.87 10.98 42.28
N ALA A 180 21.06 11.92 41.78
CA ALA A 180 19.61 11.80 41.67
C ALA A 180 19.07 12.79 40.62
N VAL A 181 17.88 12.53 40.08
CA VAL A 181 17.08 13.50 39.34
C VAL A 181 16.58 14.57 40.34
N ARG A 182 17.03 15.82 40.18
CA ARG A 182 16.80 16.92 41.15
C ARG A 182 15.84 17.98 40.65
N GLN A 183 15.14 17.72 39.55
CA GLN A 183 14.21 18.65 38.93
C GLN A 183 13.17 17.87 38.12
N GLY A 184 12.04 18.50 37.83
CA GLY A 184 11.03 17.90 36.97
C GLY A 184 9.79 18.76 36.79
N ARG A 185 8.86 18.24 35.99
CA ARG A 185 7.55 18.81 35.67
C ARG A 185 6.45 17.87 36.15
N PRO A 186 5.34 18.37 36.70
CA PRO A 186 4.14 17.58 36.98
C PRO A 186 3.69 16.75 35.78
N GLY A 187 3.39 15.48 36.03
CA GLY A 187 2.94 14.55 35.01
C GLY A 187 2.21 13.33 35.59
N LEU A 188 1.75 12.48 34.69
CA LEU A 188 1.10 11.20 34.98
C LEU A 188 1.85 10.06 34.28
N ARG A 189 1.81 8.86 34.87
CA ARG A 189 2.37 7.64 34.29
C ARG A 189 1.35 6.53 34.36
N ALA A 190 1.28 5.73 33.30
CA ALA A 190 0.54 4.49 33.28
C ALA A 190 1.30 3.43 32.47
N ALA A 191 1.19 2.18 32.87
CA ALA A 191 1.61 1.03 32.10
C ALA A 191 0.76 -0.16 32.54
N GLY A 192 0.06 -0.80 31.61
CA GLY A 192 -0.74 -1.98 31.91
C GLY A 192 -1.93 -1.77 32.86
N MET A 193 -2.18 -0.56 33.37
CA MET A 193 -3.31 -0.26 34.26
C MET A 193 -4.26 0.77 33.64
N THR A 194 -5.55 0.48 33.73
CA THR A 194 -6.63 1.42 33.39
C THR A 194 -7.15 2.12 34.64
N GLY A 195 -7.61 3.35 34.45
CA GLY A 195 -8.19 4.13 35.53
C GLY A 195 -8.39 5.58 35.13
N GLU A 196 -8.80 6.36 36.12
CA GLU A 196 -9.16 7.77 35.94
C GLU A 196 -8.44 8.62 36.99
N PHE A 197 -7.79 9.69 36.55
CA PHE A 197 -7.19 10.72 37.40
C PHE A 197 -8.15 11.90 37.51
N THR A 198 -8.44 12.29 38.74
CA THR A 198 -9.29 13.43 39.13
C THR A 198 -8.56 14.26 40.19
N ASP A 199 -9.10 15.44 40.56
CA ASP A 199 -8.50 16.35 41.54
C ASP A 199 -7.02 16.66 41.29
N LEU A 200 -6.65 16.80 40.01
CA LEU A 200 -5.27 17.07 39.60
C LEU A 200 -4.83 18.44 40.14
N ARG A 201 -3.73 18.47 40.88
CA ARG A 201 -3.14 19.69 41.44
C ARG A 201 -1.64 19.66 41.33
N ALA A 202 -1.02 20.82 41.19
CA ALA A 202 0.42 20.95 41.24
C ALA A 202 0.88 22.31 41.74
N ASP A 203 2.12 22.36 42.21
CA ASP A 203 2.86 23.59 42.47
C ASP A 203 4.29 23.43 41.95
N TRP A 204 4.93 24.54 41.63
CA TRP A 204 6.32 24.57 41.20
C TRP A 204 6.98 25.88 41.60
N GLY A 205 8.26 25.77 41.95
CA GLY A 205 9.14 26.89 42.21
C GLY A 205 9.60 27.60 40.94
N GLN A 206 10.77 28.22 41.02
CA GLN A 206 11.33 29.00 39.92
C GLN A 206 11.56 28.13 38.68
N ALA A 207 11.13 28.63 37.53
CA ALA A 207 11.39 28.00 36.25
C ALA A 207 12.90 27.88 36.03
N ILE A 208 13.36 26.64 35.87
CA ILE A 208 14.67 26.33 35.34
C ILE A 208 14.53 26.39 33.83
N ALA A 209 15.36 27.21 33.18
CA ALA A 209 15.40 27.24 31.74
C ALA A 209 15.59 25.81 31.23
N GLU A 210 14.73 25.37 30.31
CA GLU A 210 15.05 24.16 29.55
C GLU A 210 16.46 24.41 28.99
N PRO A 211 17.46 23.53 29.28
CA PRO A 211 18.64 23.52 28.45
C PRO A 211 18.08 23.46 27.05
N ALA A 212 18.48 24.39 26.18
CA ALA A 212 18.16 24.26 24.78
C ALA A 212 18.51 22.81 24.47
N SER A 213 17.51 21.97 24.13
CA SER A 213 17.82 20.68 23.51
C SER A 213 18.80 21.10 22.44
N PRO A 214 20.08 20.65 22.49
CA PRO A 214 20.98 20.99 21.42
C PRO A 214 20.25 20.44 20.21
N GLU A 215 19.61 21.32 19.43
CA GLU A 215 19.15 20.98 18.10
C GLU A 215 20.43 20.46 17.50
N ALA A 216 20.48 19.14 17.30
CA ALA A 216 21.71 18.47 16.93
C ALA A 216 22.21 19.26 15.74
N ALA A 217 23.35 19.95 15.90
CA ALA A 217 23.75 20.98 14.95
C ALA A 217 23.87 20.29 13.59
N CYS A 218 22.87 20.48 12.73
CA CYS A 218 22.87 19.88 11.42
C CYS A 218 24.03 20.52 10.67
N PRO A 219 24.86 19.73 9.98
CA PRO A 219 25.92 20.34 9.19
C PRO A 219 25.27 21.25 8.14
N PRO A 220 25.92 22.38 7.79
CA PRO A 220 25.43 23.27 6.75
C PRO A 220 25.10 22.51 5.47
N TYR A 221 24.03 22.92 4.78
CA TYR A 221 23.66 22.32 3.51
C TYR A 221 24.76 22.55 2.47
N ALA A 222 25.20 21.47 1.83
CA ALA A 222 26.20 21.49 0.77
C ALA A 222 25.88 20.43 -0.28
N SER A 223 25.48 20.87 -1.48
CA SER A 223 25.17 19.95 -2.59
C SER A 223 25.77 20.49 -3.87
N ASP A 224 26.37 19.58 -4.64
CA ASP A 224 26.84 19.85 -6.00
C ASP A 224 25.73 19.60 -7.05
N SER A 225 24.57 19.07 -6.62
CA SER A 225 23.43 18.83 -7.49
C SER A 225 22.53 20.07 -7.56
N PHE A 226 22.69 20.87 -8.61
CA PHE A 226 21.83 22.01 -8.92
C PHE A 226 21.77 22.23 -10.44
N VAL A 227 20.80 23.04 -10.89
CA VAL A 227 20.64 23.43 -12.29
C VAL A 227 21.12 24.87 -12.46
N GLU A 228 22.19 25.04 -13.23
CA GLU A 228 22.74 26.34 -13.57
C GLU A 228 21.68 27.24 -14.24
N GLY A 229 21.66 28.52 -13.88
CA GLY A 229 20.71 29.51 -14.40
C GLY A 229 19.32 29.46 -13.77
N ILE A 230 18.98 28.44 -12.99
CA ILE A 230 17.75 28.41 -12.19
C ILE A 230 18.08 28.81 -10.77
N SER A 231 17.56 29.96 -10.33
CA SER A 231 17.76 30.45 -8.97
C SER A 231 16.56 31.22 -8.45
N ASP A 232 16.49 31.39 -7.15
CA ASP A 232 15.47 32.14 -6.43
C ASP A 232 16.00 32.52 -5.02
N LYS A 233 15.22 33.19 -4.17
CA LYS A 233 15.64 33.59 -2.81
C LYS A 233 16.18 32.41 -1.96
N ALA A 234 17.39 32.52 -1.43
CA ALA A 234 17.91 31.58 -0.43
C ALA A 234 17.18 31.78 0.91
N THR A 235 16.49 30.74 1.39
CA THR A 235 15.71 30.78 2.65
C THR A 235 16.33 29.91 3.75
N GLY A 236 17.39 29.15 3.45
CA GLY A 236 17.94 28.15 4.36
C GLY A 236 17.18 26.82 4.37
N PHE A 237 16.08 26.71 3.62
CA PHE A 237 15.23 25.52 3.53
C PHE A 237 14.76 25.28 2.10
N PHE A 238 14.41 24.04 1.79
CA PHE A 238 13.81 23.69 0.51
C PHE A 238 12.42 24.32 0.34
N ARG A 239 12.10 24.67 -0.90
CA ARG A 239 10.76 25.15 -1.29
C ARG A 239 10.51 24.91 -2.76
N VAL A 240 9.27 25.17 -3.20
CA VAL A 240 8.88 25.07 -4.60
C VAL A 240 8.45 26.42 -5.17
N VAL A 241 8.79 26.67 -6.43
CA VAL A 241 8.34 27.86 -7.16
C VAL A 241 7.89 27.49 -8.56
N ARG A 242 6.92 28.25 -9.07
CA ARG A 242 6.55 28.22 -10.49
C ARG A 242 7.24 29.38 -11.19
N LYS A 243 8.05 29.09 -12.20
CA LYS A 243 8.74 30.10 -13.02
C LYS A 243 7.82 30.63 -14.13
N PRO A 244 8.17 31.77 -14.79
CA PRO A 244 7.32 32.38 -15.81
C PRO A 244 7.01 31.51 -17.03
N ASP A 245 7.87 30.53 -17.34
CA ASP A 245 7.65 29.51 -18.37
C ASP A 245 6.59 28.45 -17.97
N GLY A 246 6.01 28.60 -16.77
CA GLY A 246 5.00 27.71 -16.22
C GLY A 246 5.56 26.49 -15.49
N ARG A 247 6.88 26.25 -15.53
CA ARG A 247 7.52 25.08 -14.90
C ARG A 247 7.69 25.28 -13.40
N TRP A 248 7.37 24.23 -12.66
CA TRP A 248 7.70 24.12 -11.25
C TRP A 248 9.15 23.71 -11.05
N TRP A 249 9.78 24.25 -10.01
CA TRP A 249 11.14 23.98 -9.62
C TRP A 249 11.24 23.83 -8.11
N THR A 250 12.03 22.84 -7.67
CA THR A 250 12.52 22.81 -6.30
C THR A 250 13.67 23.80 -6.19
N ILE A 251 13.64 24.64 -5.16
CA ILE A 251 14.71 25.57 -4.78
C ILE A 251 15.34 25.04 -3.51
N ASP A 252 16.66 24.86 -3.55
CA ASP A 252 17.45 24.39 -2.42
C ASP A 252 17.68 25.50 -1.36
N PRO A 253 18.19 25.17 -0.16
CA PRO A 253 18.49 26.13 0.89
C PRO A 253 19.35 27.33 0.48
N LEU A 254 20.19 27.16 -0.55
CA LEU A 254 21.10 28.17 -1.09
C LEU A 254 20.46 29.00 -2.21
N GLY A 255 19.19 28.76 -2.54
CA GLY A 255 18.46 29.51 -3.56
C GLY A 255 18.68 29.00 -4.99
N ARG A 256 19.19 27.77 -5.17
CA ARG A 256 19.48 27.19 -6.49
C ARG A 256 18.39 26.21 -6.90
N GLY A 257 18.08 26.15 -8.19
CA GLY A 257 17.14 25.18 -8.75
C GLY A 257 17.70 23.76 -8.70
N MET A 258 16.85 22.79 -8.37
CA MET A 258 17.23 21.39 -8.25
C MET A 258 16.15 20.49 -8.87
N VAL A 259 16.58 19.40 -9.53
CA VAL A 259 15.71 18.31 -9.97
C VAL A 259 15.79 17.20 -8.95
N LEU A 260 14.67 16.69 -8.47
CA LEU A 260 14.65 15.64 -7.45
C LEU A 260 14.86 14.26 -8.10
N LEU A 261 15.97 13.61 -7.77
CA LEU A 261 16.35 12.30 -8.30
C LEU A 261 16.56 11.36 -7.13
N GLY A 262 15.46 10.72 -6.72
CA GLY A 262 15.38 9.89 -5.53
C GLY A 262 15.55 8.39 -5.77
N VAL A 263 15.89 7.68 -4.69
CA VAL A 263 15.74 6.23 -4.59
C VAL A 263 15.10 5.85 -3.25
N ASP A 264 14.17 4.89 -3.29
CA ASP A 264 13.51 4.33 -2.12
C ASP A 264 14.28 3.13 -1.52
N HIS A 265 14.09 2.91 -0.22
CA HIS A 265 14.52 1.75 0.55
C HIS A 265 16.04 1.47 0.54
N VAL A 266 16.86 2.53 0.49
CA VAL A 266 18.32 2.42 0.66
C VAL A 266 18.63 1.99 2.09
N THR A 267 18.78 0.68 2.28
CA THR A 267 18.98 0.07 3.60
C THR A 267 20.03 -1.02 3.54
N PHE A 268 20.72 -1.22 4.65
CA PHE A 268 21.67 -2.32 4.82
C PHE A 268 20.97 -3.68 4.72
N GLY A 269 19.71 -3.76 5.15
CA GLY A 269 19.00 -5.02 5.32
C GLY A 269 18.24 -5.52 4.09
N GLY A 270 17.78 -4.62 3.22
CA GLY A 270 16.73 -4.94 2.25
C GLY A 270 15.42 -5.37 2.93
N HIS A 271 14.51 -5.96 2.16
CA HIS A 271 13.25 -6.47 2.70
C HIS A 271 13.43 -7.79 3.48
N TRP A 272 12.58 -7.97 4.49
CA TRP A 272 12.43 -9.24 5.22
C TRP A 272 11.75 -10.29 4.33
N CYS A 273 12.08 -11.57 4.53
CA CYS A 273 11.37 -12.70 3.93
C CYS A 273 10.77 -13.58 5.03
N GLU A 274 9.42 -13.61 5.09
CA GLU A 274 8.68 -14.41 6.08
C GLU A 274 9.05 -15.90 6.01
N LYS A 275 9.13 -16.46 4.79
CA LYS A 275 9.46 -17.89 4.59
C LYS A 275 10.86 -18.26 5.07
N LEU A 276 11.81 -17.33 4.99
CA LEU A 276 13.18 -17.55 5.46
C LEU A 276 13.33 -17.26 6.96
N GLY A 277 12.48 -16.42 7.54
CA GLY A 277 12.62 -15.94 8.91
C GLY A 277 13.82 -15.00 9.09
N TYR A 278 14.31 -14.38 8.01
CA TYR A 278 15.35 -13.34 8.03
C TYR A 278 15.30 -12.46 6.76
N ALA A 279 16.02 -11.34 6.77
CA ALA A 279 16.29 -10.53 5.59
C ALA A 279 17.56 -11.05 4.87
N PRO A 280 17.46 -11.60 3.65
CA PRO A 280 18.59 -12.25 3.00
C PRO A 280 19.72 -11.29 2.61
N HIS A 281 19.37 -10.09 2.10
CA HIS A 281 20.37 -9.05 1.78
C HIS A 281 21.16 -8.63 3.02
N LYS A 282 20.50 -8.49 4.19
CA LYS A 282 21.17 -8.23 5.48
C LYS A 282 22.30 -9.22 5.77
N ARG A 283 22.01 -10.53 5.69
CA ARG A 283 23.01 -11.59 5.97
C ARG A 283 24.17 -11.58 4.99
N LYS A 284 23.92 -11.19 3.75
CA LYS A 284 24.96 -11.06 2.73
C LYS A 284 25.84 -9.84 3.00
N ASN A 285 25.24 -8.72 3.39
CA ASN A 285 25.99 -7.53 3.79
C ASN A 285 26.80 -7.74 5.08
N GLU A 286 26.27 -8.46 6.08
CA GLU A 286 27.02 -8.85 7.29
C GLU A 286 28.28 -9.68 7.00
N LYS A 287 28.32 -10.38 5.86
CA LYS A 287 29.51 -11.13 5.40
C LYS A 287 30.43 -10.28 4.52
N ARG A 288 29.86 -9.36 3.75
CA ARG A 288 30.57 -8.56 2.75
C ARG A 288 31.28 -7.35 3.35
N PHE A 289 30.64 -6.69 4.32
CA PHE A 289 31.15 -5.48 4.94
C PHE A 289 31.58 -5.77 6.37
N LYS A 290 32.67 -5.13 6.79
CA LYS A 290 33.19 -5.21 8.15
C LYS A 290 32.17 -4.69 9.17
N ASP A 291 31.49 -3.60 8.82
CA ASP A 291 30.50 -2.93 9.65
C ASP A 291 29.51 -2.11 8.80
N HIS A 292 28.50 -1.52 9.45
CA HIS A 292 27.52 -0.67 8.76
C HIS A 292 28.17 0.60 8.15
N ALA A 293 29.22 1.15 8.75
CA ALA A 293 29.84 2.39 8.28
C ALA A 293 30.53 2.19 6.92
N GLU A 294 31.14 1.02 6.70
CA GLU A 294 31.70 0.64 5.41
C GLU A 294 30.60 0.50 4.33
N TRP A 295 29.47 -0.13 4.67
CA TRP A 295 28.32 -0.19 3.76
C TRP A 295 27.75 1.19 3.46
N GLU A 296 27.60 2.07 4.45
CA GLU A 296 27.10 3.43 4.27
C GLU A 296 28.00 4.22 3.30
N ALA A 297 29.32 4.10 3.46
CA ALA A 297 30.28 4.74 2.55
C ALA A 297 30.15 4.18 1.11
N TRP A 298 30.05 2.86 0.97
CA TRP A 298 29.85 2.21 -0.32
C TRP A 298 28.52 2.63 -0.99
N ALA A 299 27.42 2.63 -0.23
CA ALA A 299 26.11 3.01 -0.74
C ALA A 299 26.09 4.48 -1.20
N LEU A 300 26.65 5.40 -0.40
CA LEU A 300 26.76 6.82 -0.78
C LEU A 300 27.62 7.04 -2.01
N GLU A 301 28.76 6.33 -2.12
CA GLU A 301 29.60 6.38 -3.31
C GLU A 301 28.80 5.99 -4.55
N LYS A 302 28.06 4.86 -4.49
CA LYS A 302 27.26 4.38 -5.62
C LYS A 302 26.13 5.33 -5.99
N LEU A 303 25.33 5.77 -5.02
CA LEU A 303 24.21 6.68 -5.28
C LEU A 303 24.67 7.98 -5.93
N LYS A 304 25.73 8.61 -5.40
CA LYS A 304 26.29 9.83 -5.97
C LYS A 304 26.90 9.61 -7.34
N ALA A 305 27.63 8.50 -7.54
CA ALA A 305 28.20 8.15 -8.84
C ALA A 305 27.12 7.95 -9.90
N TRP A 306 25.97 7.39 -9.53
CA TRP A 306 24.83 7.21 -10.43
C TRP A 306 23.99 8.47 -10.63
N GLY A 307 24.29 9.55 -9.92
CA GLY A 307 23.62 10.85 -10.08
C GLY A 307 22.37 11.05 -9.21
N PHE A 308 22.04 10.10 -8.33
CA PHE A 308 20.97 10.29 -7.34
C PHE A 308 21.36 11.37 -6.34
N ASN A 309 20.39 12.20 -5.96
CA ASN A 309 20.60 13.34 -5.06
C ASN A 309 19.60 13.39 -3.90
N MET A 310 18.69 12.42 -3.81
CA MET A 310 17.67 12.36 -2.78
C MET A 310 17.51 10.92 -2.24
N LEU A 311 17.36 10.81 -0.93
CA LEU A 311 16.93 9.61 -0.21
C LEU A 311 15.41 9.68 -0.02
N GLY A 312 14.73 8.73 -0.65
CA GLY A 312 13.28 8.61 -0.65
C GLY A 312 12.71 7.97 0.62
N ALA A 313 11.61 7.24 0.45
CA ALA A 313 10.97 6.43 1.47
C ALA A 313 11.91 5.36 2.04
N GLY A 314 11.80 5.10 3.34
CA GLY A 314 12.40 3.91 3.95
C GLY A 314 13.94 3.83 3.91
N CYS A 315 14.64 4.93 3.66
CA CYS A 315 16.11 4.97 3.63
C CYS A 315 16.73 5.03 5.05
N ASP A 316 17.95 4.49 5.19
CA ASP A 316 18.69 4.52 6.46
C ASP A 316 19.12 5.96 6.82
N ARG A 317 18.67 6.43 7.99
CA ARG A 317 18.95 7.79 8.50
C ARG A 317 20.44 8.08 8.69
N ARG A 318 21.30 7.07 8.77
CA ARG A 318 22.76 7.24 8.87
C ARG A 318 23.39 7.79 7.58
N LEU A 319 22.64 7.77 6.47
CA LEU A 319 23.05 8.34 5.19
C LEU A 319 22.72 9.84 5.07
N ASN A 320 21.89 10.38 5.97
CA ASN A 320 21.49 11.79 5.97
C ASN A 320 22.71 12.70 6.11
N HIS A 321 22.58 13.95 5.64
CA HIS A 321 23.59 15.01 5.79
C HIS A 321 24.94 14.74 5.10
N ARG A 322 24.99 13.75 4.20
CA ARG A 322 26.22 13.32 3.52
C ARG A 322 26.17 13.57 2.02
N GLY A 323 25.56 14.68 1.59
CA GLY A 323 25.49 15.08 0.17
C GLY A 323 24.22 14.61 -0.57
N LEU A 324 23.24 14.05 0.15
CA LEU A 324 21.93 13.68 -0.39
C LEU A 324 20.84 14.38 0.42
N VAL A 325 19.83 14.91 -0.28
CA VAL A 325 18.58 15.40 0.31
C VAL A 325 17.83 14.23 0.91
N HIS A 326 17.04 14.44 1.96
CA HIS A 326 16.26 13.34 2.55
C HIS A 326 14.82 13.75 2.89
N THR A 327 13.99 12.73 3.08
CA THR A 327 12.57 12.87 3.46
C THR A 327 12.32 12.16 4.80
N VAL A 328 11.19 12.45 5.44
CA VAL A 328 10.78 11.79 6.69
C VAL A 328 9.33 11.33 6.60
N PHE A 329 9.06 10.11 7.05
CA PHE A 329 7.72 9.55 7.17
C PHE A 329 7.11 9.79 8.55
N LEU A 330 5.85 10.23 8.58
CA LEU A 330 5.10 10.44 9.81
C LEU A 330 4.19 9.24 10.16
N ASN A 331 3.63 8.59 9.13
CA ASN A 331 2.68 7.48 9.22
C ASN A 331 1.51 7.80 10.16
N MET A 332 0.87 8.96 9.98
CA MET A 332 -0.14 9.45 10.93
C MET A 332 -1.44 8.65 10.87
N GLY A 333 -1.99 8.47 9.68
CA GLY A 333 -3.21 7.71 9.44
C GLY A 333 -3.00 6.22 9.65
N SER A 334 -1.97 5.64 9.03
CA SER A 334 -1.70 4.20 9.13
C SER A 334 -1.43 3.77 10.58
N HIS A 335 -0.58 4.47 11.33
CA HIS A 335 -0.32 4.13 12.74
C HIS A 335 -1.52 4.39 13.67
N PHE A 336 -2.45 5.26 13.28
CA PHE A 336 -3.70 5.44 14.01
C PHE A 336 -4.65 4.27 13.75
N GLY A 337 -4.81 3.88 12.49
CA GLY A 337 -5.67 2.77 12.08
C GLY A 337 -5.25 1.40 12.61
N THR A 338 -4.00 1.21 13.06
CA THR A 338 -3.55 -0.05 13.67
C THR A 338 -3.84 -0.18 15.17
N ARG A 339 -4.51 0.79 15.79
CA ARG A 339 -4.72 0.83 17.25
C ARG A 339 -5.95 0.07 17.77
N GLY A 340 -6.80 -0.42 16.86
CA GLY A 340 -8.01 -1.14 17.18
C GLY A 340 -9.16 -0.77 16.25
N GLU A 341 -10.28 -1.48 16.38
CA GLU A 341 -11.43 -1.36 15.47
C GLU A 341 -12.05 0.05 15.47
N GLU A 342 -12.06 0.74 16.61
CA GLU A 342 -12.57 2.11 16.72
C GLU A 342 -11.73 3.18 16.00
N PHE A 343 -10.50 2.84 15.59
CA PHE A 343 -9.52 3.78 15.03
C PHE A 343 -9.39 3.69 13.50
N TYR A 344 -10.10 2.80 12.82
CA TYR A 344 -10.07 2.67 11.36
C TYR A 344 -11.47 2.72 10.73
N ILE A 345 -11.51 3.02 9.44
CA ILE A 345 -12.69 2.79 8.57
C ILE A 345 -12.44 1.59 7.65
N ALA A 346 -11.18 1.38 7.24
CA ALA A 346 -10.75 0.16 6.57
C ALA A 346 -9.58 -0.47 7.36
N PRO A 347 -9.62 -1.79 7.64
CA PRO A 347 -8.66 -2.43 8.52
C PRO A 347 -7.25 -2.52 7.90
N TYR A 348 -6.22 -2.56 8.76
CA TYR A 348 -4.87 -2.87 8.31
C TYR A 348 -4.71 -4.39 8.09
N GLU A 349 -4.50 -4.80 6.84
CA GLU A 349 -4.36 -6.19 6.42
C GLU A 349 -2.87 -6.56 6.20
N HIS A 350 -1.95 -5.87 6.88
CA HIS A 350 -0.50 -6.07 6.76
C HIS A 350 0.04 -5.90 5.33
N ARG A 351 -0.57 -5.01 4.54
CA ARG A 351 -0.14 -4.67 3.18
C ARG A 351 -0.47 -3.21 2.85
N PRO A 352 0.19 -2.60 1.85
CA PRO A 352 -0.20 -1.28 1.34
C PRO A 352 -1.65 -1.25 0.87
N CYS A 353 -2.18 -0.04 0.66
CA CYS A 353 -3.54 0.17 0.21
C CYS A 353 -4.63 -0.31 1.17
N SER A 354 -4.35 -0.88 2.36
CA SER A 354 -5.38 -1.57 3.16
C SER A 354 -6.08 -0.75 4.21
N VAL A 355 -5.34 0.10 4.90
CA VAL A 355 -5.84 0.84 6.05
C VAL A 355 -6.38 2.20 5.62
N PHE A 356 -7.49 2.61 6.22
CA PHE A 356 -7.90 4.01 6.25
C PHE A 356 -8.23 4.41 7.69
N PRO A 357 -7.63 5.48 8.24
CA PRO A 357 -7.88 5.89 9.63
C PRO A 357 -9.32 6.37 9.84
N ASN A 358 -9.84 6.17 11.04
CA ASN A 358 -11.07 6.83 11.48
C ASN A 358 -10.79 8.30 11.81
N VAL A 359 -10.83 9.15 10.78
CA VAL A 359 -10.61 10.60 10.88
C VAL A 359 -11.71 11.34 11.66
N PHE A 360 -12.81 10.64 12.01
CA PHE A 360 -13.90 11.16 12.83
C PHE A 360 -13.75 10.81 14.31
N HIS A 361 -12.75 10.00 14.66
CA HIS A 361 -12.45 9.70 16.05
C HIS A 361 -12.01 10.98 16.79
N PRO A 362 -12.52 11.26 18.01
CA PRO A 362 -12.21 12.50 18.74
C PRO A 362 -10.72 12.68 19.04
N ASP A 363 -9.97 11.58 19.16
CA ASP A 363 -8.54 11.60 19.45
C ASP A 363 -7.65 11.68 18.19
N PHE A 364 -8.21 11.68 16.96
CA PHE A 364 -7.41 11.68 15.72
C PHE A 364 -6.51 12.91 15.59
N GLU A 365 -7.03 14.11 15.88
CA GLU A 365 -6.24 15.34 15.80
C GLU A 365 -5.15 15.38 16.87
N ALA A 366 -5.48 14.94 18.10
CA ALA A 366 -4.51 14.83 19.18
C ALA A 366 -3.39 13.85 18.80
N PHE A 367 -3.72 12.74 18.13
CA PHE A 367 -2.74 11.78 17.63
C PHE A 367 -1.85 12.40 16.55
N CYS A 368 -2.41 13.16 15.61
CA CYS A 368 -1.62 13.88 14.62
C CYS A 368 -0.62 14.84 15.28
N ARG A 369 -1.05 15.62 16.28
CA ARG A 369 -0.14 16.51 17.05
C ARG A 369 0.95 15.73 17.78
N TYR A 370 0.58 14.64 18.44
CA TYR A 370 1.52 13.77 19.13
C TYR A 370 2.60 13.22 18.19
N ARG A 371 2.18 12.68 17.03
CA ARG A 371 3.09 12.16 16.00
C ARG A 371 3.95 13.25 15.37
N ALA A 372 3.36 14.40 15.03
CA ALA A 372 4.10 15.54 14.47
C ALA A 372 5.18 16.01 15.43
N ARG A 373 4.88 16.12 16.73
CA ARG A 373 5.86 16.56 17.72
C ARG A 373 7.04 15.61 17.83
N GLN A 374 6.79 14.30 17.86
CA GLN A 374 7.85 13.29 17.93
C GLN A 374 8.75 13.28 16.69
N ALA A 375 8.14 13.43 15.51
CA ALA A 375 8.83 13.21 14.25
C ALA A 375 9.28 14.49 13.54
N CYS A 376 8.69 15.67 13.84
CA CYS A 376 9.02 16.92 13.19
C CYS A 376 10.01 17.76 14.00
N ARG A 377 9.82 17.90 15.33
CA ARG A 377 10.70 18.72 16.18
C ARG A 377 12.20 18.43 16.01
N PRO A 378 12.65 17.17 15.92
CA PRO A 378 14.07 16.88 15.74
C PRO A 378 14.67 17.38 14.42
N HIS A 379 13.83 17.69 13.43
CA HIS A 379 14.24 18.04 12.07
C HIS A 379 13.92 19.49 11.68
N ARG A 380 13.23 20.27 12.53
CA ARG A 380 12.71 21.61 12.17
C ARG A 380 13.76 22.63 11.70
N SER A 381 15.02 22.39 12.05
CA SER A 381 16.18 23.23 11.70
C SER A 381 17.13 22.54 10.72
N ASP A 382 16.76 21.38 10.16
CA ASP A 382 17.59 20.57 9.28
C ASP A 382 17.56 21.07 7.83
N PRO A 383 18.59 21.76 7.32
CA PRO A 383 18.52 22.34 5.98
C PRO A 383 18.60 21.27 4.87
N TRP A 384 18.90 20.01 5.18
CA TRP A 384 18.99 18.92 4.18
C TRP A 384 17.67 18.23 3.90
N MET A 385 16.65 18.52 4.68
CA MET A 385 15.38 17.83 4.60
C MET A 385 14.46 18.49 3.57
N LEU A 386 13.89 17.71 2.65
CA LEU A 386 12.92 18.21 1.68
C LEU A 386 11.55 18.48 2.33
N GLY A 387 11.08 17.52 3.13
CA GLY A 387 9.74 17.55 3.71
C GLY A 387 9.26 16.21 4.25
N TYR A 388 8.02 16.22 4.72
CA TYR A 388 7.37 15.09 5.37
C TYR A 388 6.37 14.38 4.45
N PHE A 389 6.53 13.07 4.27
CA PHE A 389 5.42 12.22 3.85
C PHE A 389 4.48 12.00 5.04
N ILE A 390 3.18 12.26 4.83
CA ILE A 390 2.16 12.06 5.86
C ILE A 390 1.96 10.56 6.09
N ASP A 391 1.70 9.82 5.00
CA ASP A 391 1.46 8.37 4.96
C ASP A 391 1.81 7.79 3.58
N ASN A 392 1.65 6.48 3.42
CA ASN A 392 1.80 5.74 2.16
C ASN A 392 0.50 5.00 1.83
N GLU A 393 -0.03 5.20 0.62
CA GLU A 393 -1.08 4.36 0.02
C GLU A 393 -2.24 4.01 0.96
N LEU A 394 -2.92 5.01 1.53
CA LEU A 394 -4.13 4.77 2.32
C LEU A 394 -5.29 4.28 1.45
N ALA A 395 -6.21 3.51 2.04
CA ALA A 395 -7.38 2.92 1.37
C ALA A 395 -8.52 3.94 1.13
N TRP A 396 -8.27 5.01 0.38
CA TRP A 396 -9.23 6.11 0.15
C TRP A 396 -10.58 5.67 -0.43
N TRP A 397 -10.64 4.52 -1.11
CA TRP A 397 -11.86 3.95 -1.68
C TRP A 397 -12.61 3.01 -0.74
N GLY A 398 -12.12 2.78 0.49
CA GLY A 398 -12.78 1.91 1.48
C GLY A 398 -13.03 0.47 1.01
N ARG A 399 -12.26 -0.03 0.02
CA ARG A 399 -12.46 -1.33 -0.66
C ARG A 399 -13.69 -1.43 -1.57
N GLY A 400 -14.31 -0.30 -1.94
CA GLY A 400 -15.41 -0.24 -2.90
C GLY A 400 -15.09 0.62 -4.14
N PRO A 401 -16.11 1.04 -4.90
CA PRO A 401 -15.95 2.04 -5.96
C PRO A 401 -15.31 3.34 -5.44
N GLY A 402 -14.46 3.99 -6.24
CA GLY A 402 -13.63 5.10 -5.77
C GLY A 402 -14.39 6.30 -5.19
N ASP A 403 -15.60 6.58 -5.67
CA ASP A 403 -16.45 7.70 -5.24
C ASP A 403 -17.39 7.37 -4.07
N THR A 404 -17.82 6.11 -3.90
CA THR A 404 -18.78 5.73 -2.85
C THR A 404 -18.23 4.80 -1.77
N GLY A 405 -17.15 4.10 -2.06
CA GLY A 405 -16.70 2.93 -1.29
C GLY A 405 -16.29 3.25 0.15
N LEU A 406 -15.76 4.45 0.43
CA LEU A 406 -15.45 4.85 1.81
C LEU A 406 -16.71 5.02 2.66
N ALA A 407 -17.77 5.65 2.12
CA ALA A 407 -19.04 5.76 2.81
C ALA A 407 -19.68 4.37 3.01
N ASP A 408 -19.55 3.49 2.01
CA ASP A 408 -20.03 2.11 2.09
C ASP A 408 -19.26 1.29 3.14
N ALA A 409 -17.96 1.54 3.34
CA ALA A 409 -17.18 0.96 4.42
C ALA A 409 -17.65 1.44 5.80
N VAL A 410 -17.88 2.75 5.95
CA VAL A 410 -18.43 3.33 7.19
C VAL A 410 -19.82 2.75 7.51
N MET A 411 -20.66 2.50 6.51
CA MET A 411 -21.97 1.88 6.73
C MET A 411 -21.89 0.49 7.37
N LYS A 412 -20.77 -0.23 7.21
CA LYS A 412 -20.59 -1.57 7.80
C LYS A 412 -20.05 -1.54 9.24
N MET A 413 -19.64 -0.37 9.74
CA MET A 413 -19.13 -0.24 11.10
C MET A 413 -20.25 -0.34 12.13
N ASP A 414 -19.88 -0.69 13.37
CA ASP A 414 -20.79 -0.73 14.51
C ASP A 414 -21.55 0.59 14.72
N ALA A 415 -22.77 0.50 15.27
CA ALA A 415 -23.64 1.65 15.53
C ALA A 415 -22.99 2.72 16.42
N THR A 416 -22.06 2.33 17.30
CA THR A 416 -21.34 3.23 18.21
C THR A 416 -20.06 3.80 17.60
N HIS A 417 -19.62 3.30 16.45
CA HIS A 417 -18.40 3.74 15.80
C HIS A 417 -18.50 5.22 15.38
N THR A 418 -17.51 6.03 15.73
CA THR A 418 -17.61 7.50 15.54
C THR A 418 -17.71 7.91 14.07
N ALA A 419 -17.13 7.15 13.13
CA ALA A 419 -17.37 7.39 11.70
C ALA A 419 -18.83 7.11 11.29
N LYS A 420 -19.48 6.10 11.88
CA LYS A 420 -20.88 5.74 11.61
C LYS A 420 -21.82 6.84 12.09
N LEU A 421 -21.57 7.36 13.29
CA LEU A 421 -22.26 8.52 13.85
C LEU A 421 -22.07 9.77 12.97
N ALA A 422 -20.83 10.04 12.53
CA ALA A 422 -20.54 11.17 11.65
C ALA A 422 -21.23 11.05 10.28
N LEU A 423 -21.33 9.85 9.71
CA LEU A 423 -22.06 9.63 8.45
C LEU A 423 -23.56 9.86 8.63
N ARG A 424 -24.16 9.38 9.73
CA ARG A 424 -25.56 9.66 10.07
C ARG A 424 -25.80 11.18 10.11
N ASP A 425 -24.98 11.90 10.87
CA ASP A 425 -25.14 13.35 11.05
C ASP A 425 -24.96 14.11 9.74
N PHE A 426 -23.94 13.75 8.95
CA PHE A 426 -23.71 14.31 7.63
C PHE A 426 -24.91 14.13 6.69
N LEU A 427 -25.47 12.92 6.63
CA LEU A 427 -26.62 12.63 5.78
C LEU A 427 -27.90 13.33 6.29
N ALA A 428 -28.05 13.47 7.60
CA ALA A 428 -29.14 14.24 8.21
C ALA A 428 -29.06 15.72 7.82
N ASP A 429 -27.89 16.33 7.95
CA ASP A 429 -27.67 17.73 7.58
C ASP A 429 -27.89 17.94 6.08
N ARG A 430 -27.42 17.02 5.23
CA ARG A 430 -27.65 17.08 3.78
C ARG A 430 -29.13 16.96 3.40
N ALA A 431 -29.93 16.24 4.19
CA ALA A 431 -31.37 16.18 4.02
C ALA A 431 -32.11 17.39 4.65
N GLY A 432 -31.39 18.36 5.20
CA GLY A 432 -31.98 19.49 5.95
C GLY A 432 -32.70 19.02 7.21
N LYS A 433 -32.23 17.93 7.82
CA LYS A 433 -32.82 17.25 8.98
C LYS A 433 -34.26 16.76 8.76
N SER A 434 -34.72 16.63 7.52
CA SER A 434 -36.00 16.00 7.17
C SER A 434 -35.82 14.53 6.83
N ILE A 435 -36.40 13.65 7.65
CA ILE A 435 -36.36 12.21 7.42
C ILE A 435 -37.17 11.81 6.18
N GLU A 436 -38.19 12.58 5.82
CA GLU A 436 -39.00 12.38 4.61
C GLU A 436 -38.17 12.62 3.35
N ARG A 437 -37.39 13.71 3.31
CA ARG A 437 -36.46 13.99 2.20
C ARG A 437 -35.39 12.91 2.09
N PHE A 438 -34.85 12.46 3.22
CA PHE A 438 -33.91 11.35 3.25
C PHE A 438 -34.54 10.08 2.66
N ASN A 439 -35.70 9.67 3.17
CA ASN A 439 -36.43 8.49 2.71
C ASN A 439 -36.75 8.55 1.22
N ALA A 440 -37.15 9.72 0.71
CA ALA A 440 -37.41 9.92 -0.71
C ALA A 440 -36.15 9.72 -1.58
N LEU A 441 -35.00 10.27 -1.16
CA LEU A 441 -33.74 10.12 -1.90
C LEU A 441 -33.21 8.68 -1.86
N TRP A 442 -33.27 8.02 -0.70
CA TRP A 442 -32.63 6.72 -0.47
C TRP A 442 -33.56 5.52 -0.63
N GLY A 443 -34.85 5.74 -0.88
CA GLY A 443 -35.85 4.67 -1.02
C GLY A 443 -36.10 3.92 0.29
N THR A 444 -35.93 4.58 1.44
CA THR A 444 -36.08 3.99 2.77
C THR A 444 -37.41 4.38 3.42
N LYS A 445 -37.73 3.78 4.58
CA LYS A 445 -38.91 4.09 5.40
C LYS A 445 -38.55 4.29 6.87
N LEU A 446 -37.43 4.96 7.11
CA LEU A 446 -36.92 5.19 8.46
C LEU A 446 -37.80 6.20 9.19
N LYS A 447 -37.99 6.01 10.50
CA LYS A 447 -38.75 6.95 11.35
C LYS A 447 -37.90 8.11 11.87
N GLY A 448 -36.58 7.94 11.87
CA GLY A 448 -35.63 8.95 12.29
C GLY A 448 -34.20 8.59 11.86
N PHE A 449 -33.28 9.55 11.98
CA PHE A 449 -31.92 9.35 11.51
C PHE A 449 -31.13 8.32 12.35
N ASP A 450 -31.48 8.10 13.61
CA ASP A 450 -30.80 7.07 14.42
C ASP A 450 -31.05 5.64 13.90
N GLU A 451 -32.14 5.41 13.17
CA GLU A 451 -32.37 4.11 12.52
C GLU A 451 -31.35 3.82 11.39
N LEU A 452 -30.63 4.83 10.88
CA LEU A 452 -29.50 4.60 9.97
C LEU A 452 -28.36 3.80 10.62
N LEU A 453 -28.20 3.92 11.94
CA LEU A 453 -27.10 3.26 12.66
C LEU A 453 -27.24 1.73 12.63
N ALA A 454 -28.47 1.21 12.47
CA ALA A 454 -28.76 -0.21 12.35
C ALA A 454 -28.62 -0.75 10.91
N LEU A 455 -28.51 0.12 9.90
CA LEU A 455 -28.34 -0.30 8.50
C LEU A 455 -26.88 -0.62 8.20
N SER A 456 -26.61 -1.60 7.36
CA SER A 456 -25.25 -1.94 6.89
C SER A 456 -24.91 -1.39 5.49
N ALA A 457 -25.90 -0.82 4.79
CA ALA A 457 -25.72 -0.28 3.44
C ALA A 457 -26.78 0.78 3.09
N LEU A 458 -26.44 1.63 2.12
CA LEU A 458 -27.36 2.50 1.38
C LEU A 458 -27.12 2.30 -0.12
N PRO A 459 -28.14 2.46 -0.99
CA PRO A 459 -27.97 2.28 -2.43
C PRO A 459 -27.00 3.30 -3.06
N SER A 460 -26.46 2.97 -4.23
CA SER A 460 -25.72 3.91 -5.11
C SER A 460 -26.38 3.94 -6.50
N ALA A 461 -27.72 4.00 -6.52
CA ALA A 461 -28.56 3.75 -7.69
C ALA A 461 -28.74 4.96 -8.62
N ASN A 462 -28.45 6.18 -8.15
CA ASN A 462 -28.52 7.40 -8.94
C ASN A 462 -27.43 8.41 -8.55
N ASP A 463 -27.24 9.43 -9.39
CA ASP A 463 -26.17 10.42 -9.22
C ASP A 463 -26.27 11.20 -7.92
N ALA A 464 -27.47 11.52 -7.45
CA ALA A 464 -27.66 12.25 -6.19
C ALA A 464 -27.21 11.43 -4.96
N GLN A 465 -27.47 10.12 -4.96
CA GLN A 465 -26.99 9.19 -3.93
C GLN A 465 -25.46 9.06 -3.98
N ARG A 466 -24.88 8.91 -5.18
CA ARG A 466 -23.42 8.83 -5.36
C ARG A 466 -22.73 10.11 -4.95
N GLU A 467 -23.28 11.27 -5.32
CA GLU A 467 -22.79 12.59 -4.92
C GLU A 467 -22.78 12.73 -3.39
N ALA A 468 -23.84 12.31 -2.69
CA ALA A 468 -23.86 12.37 -1.23
C ALA A 468 -22.71 11.56 -0.60
N LYS A 469 -22.44 10.36 -1.12
CA LYS A 469 -21.31 9.52 -0.65
C LYS A 469 -19.94 10.11 -1.02
N ARG A 470 -19.82 10.68 -2.21
CA ARG A 470 -18.61 11.38 -2.67
C ARG A 470 -18.30 12.61 -1.81
N GLU A 471 -19.31 13.38 -1.43
CA GLU A 471 -19.12 14.54 -0.55
C GLU A 471 -18.78 14.12 0.89
N PHE A 472 -19.22 12.95 1.34
CA PHE A 472 -18.71 12.37 2.59
C PHE A 472 -17.23 11.97 2.48
N LEU A 473 -16.80 11.45 1.33
CA LEU A 473 -15.37 11.23 1.04
C LEU A 473 -14.58 12.55 1.05
N ARG A 474 -15.13 13.63 0.48
CA ARG A 474 -14.54 14.98 0.58
C ARG A 474 -14.35 15.40 2.03
N LEU A 475 -15.39 15.25 2.87
CA LEU A 475 -15.33 15.57 4.29
C LEU A 475 -14.25 14.76 5.03
N ALA A 476 -14.12 13.47 4.72
CA ALA A 476 -13.08 12.63 5.30
C ALA A 476 -11.67 13.10 4.88
N ALA A 477 -11.48 13.45 3.60
CA ALA A 477 -10.22 14.00 3.09
C ALA A 477 -9.89 15.34 3.75
N GLU A 478 -10.85 16.25 3.90
CA GLU A 478 -10.64 17.55 4.55
C GLU A 478 -10.21 17.39 6.01
N ARG A 479 -10.87 16.50 6.76
CA ARG A 479 -10.48 16.20 8.15
C ARG A 479 -9.07 15.62 8.24
N TYR A 480 -8.74 14.68 7.34
CA TYR A 480 -7.42 14.07 7.29
C TYR A 480 -6.32 15.12 7.01
N PHE A 481 -6.42 15.83 5.89
CA PHE A 481 -5.37 16.75 5.45
C PHE A 481 -5.27 17.99 6.34
N THR A 482 -6.39 18.49 6.88
CA THR A 482 -6.37 19.61 7.84
C THR A 482 -5.67 19.22 9.15
N ALA A 483 -6.02 18.07 9.74
CA ALA A 483 -5.45 17.65 11.01
C ALA A 483 -3.95 17.38 10.91
N THR A 484 -3.53 16.71 9.83
CA THR A 484 -2.13 16.32 9.60
C THR A 484 -1.26 17.52 9.23
N SER A 485 -1.67 18.36 8.26
CA SER A 485 -0.89 19.53 7.83
C SER A 485 -0.73 20.56 8.96
N ARG A 486 -1.80 20.85 9.71
CA ARG A 486 -1.75 21.77 10.86
C ARG A 486 -0.85 21.25 11.97
N ALA A 487 -0.87 19.94 12.24
CA ALA A 487 0.00 19.33 13.24
C ALA A 487 1.48 19.46 12.83
N ILE A 488 1.81 19.23 11.55
CA ILE A 488 3.17 19.44 11.02
C ILE A 488 3.58 20.90 11.17
N ARG A 489 2.76 21.84 10.67
CA ARG A 489 3.06 23.29 10.68
C ARG A 489 3.29 23.87 12.07
N ARG A 490 2.61 23.33 13.08
CA ARG A 490 2.79 23.74 14.49
C ARG A 490 4.18 23.40 15.01
N GLU A 491 4.73 22.26 14.60
CA GLU A 491 6.00 21.74 15.10
C GLU A 491 7.18 22.09 14.18
N ASP A 492 6.90 22.31 12.90
CA ASP A 492 7.85 22.68 11.86
C ASP A 492 7.20 23.61 10.80
N PRO A 493 7.49 24.92 10.87
CA PRO A 493 6.99 25.89 9.90
C PRO A 493 7.83 25.96 8.61
N ASN A 494 8.97 25.26 8.54
CA ASN A 494 9.98 25.44 7.49
C ASN A 494 9.87 24.38 6.37
N HIS A 495 9.65 23.10 6.73
CA HIS A 495 9.69 22.00 5.77
C HIS A 495 8.36 21.74 5.06
N MET A 496 8.41 21.22 3.82
CA MET A 496 7.22 21.00 3.02
C MET A 496 6.39 19.79 3.49
N VAL A 497 5.07 19.88 3.29
CA VAL A 497 4.15 18.75 3.41
C VAL A 497 4.06 18.08 2.04
N LEU A 498 4.48 16.81 1.96
CA LEU A 498 4.64 16.07 0.69
C LEU A 498 3.41 15.21 0.34
N GLY A 499 2.35 15.25 1.14
CA GLY A 499 1.14 14.45 0.90
C GLY A 499 1.26 13.00 1.37
N ALA A 500 0.43 12.12 0.79
CA ALA A 500 0.17 10.77 1.31
C ALA A 500 0.44 9.64 0.29
N ARG A 501 1.33 9.88 -0.69
CA ARG A 501 1.79 8.90 -1.71
C ARG A 501 0.65 8.02 -2.22
N PHE A 502 -0.27 8.62 -2.96
CA PHE A 502 -1.45 7.91 -3.47
C PHE A 502 -1.05 6.70 -4.32
N ALA A 503 -1.78 5.59 -4.17
CA ALA A 503 -1.54 4.34 -4.90
C ALA A 503 -2.02 4.43 -6.35
N GLY A 504 -1.13 4.83 -7.25
CA GLY A 504 -1.51 5.20 -8.60
C GLY A 504 -2.36 6.47 -8.63
N THR A 505 -2.79 6.80 -9.83
CA THR A 505 -3.76 7.86 -10.09
C THR A 505 -5.20 7.42 -9.78
N GLY A 506 -5.47 6.11 -9.81
CA GLY A 506 -6.77 5.52 -9.46
C GLY A 506 -6.98 5.21 -7.97
N GLY A 507 -5.94 5.28 -7.13
CA GLY A 507 -6.02 4.97 -5.70
C GLY A 507 -6.74 6.01 -4.84
N ALA A 508 -7.17 7.13 -5.44
CA ALA A 508 -8.03 8.09 -4.79
C ALA A 508 -8.91 8.80 -5.84
N HIS A 509 -10.17 9.09 -5.49
CA HIS A 509 -11.08 9.85 -6.34
C HIS A 509 -10.59 11.30 -6.51
N PRO A 510 -10.81 11.97 -7.66
CA PRO A 510 -10.37 13.36 -7.91
C PRO A 510 -10.62 14.36 -6.77
N VAL A 511 -11.75 14.23 -6.07
CA VAL A 511 -12.07 15.01 -4.86
C VAL A 511 -10.97 15.01 -3.79
N VAL A 512 -10.31 13.86 -3.58
CA VAL A 512 -9.23 13.72 -2.59
C VAL A 512 -7.97 14.43 -3.08
N TRP A 513 -7.70 14.39 -4.39
CA TRP A 513 -6.58 15.10 -5.01
C TRP A 513 -6.73 16.62 -4.90
N GLU A 514 -7.94 17.13 -5.14
CA GLU A 514 -8.27 18.54 -4.94
C GLU A 514 -7.98 18.98 -3.51
N VAL A 515 -8.45 18.23 -2.51
CA VAL A 515 -8.20 18.53 -1.09
C VAL A 515 -6.70 18.45 -0.78
N ALA A 516 -6.00 17.42 -1.24
CA ALA A 516 -4.56 17.29 -1.01
C ALA A 516 -3.77 18.52 -1.51
N GLY A 517 -4.13 19.07 -2.67
CA GLY A 517 -3.51 20.28 -3.23
C GLY A 517 -3.74 21.57 -2.44
N GLN A 518 -4.76 21.61 -1.57
CA GLN A 518 -5.02 22.74 -0.68
C GLN A 518 -4.10 22.73 0.55
N HIS A 519 -3.65 21.54 0.98
CA HIS A 519 -2.91 21.34 2.23
C HIS A 519 -1.44 21.00 2.05
N CYS A 520 -1.03 20.51 0.87
CA CYS A 520 0.34 20.07 0.59
C CYS A 520 1.06 21.02 -0.38
N GLU A 521 2.33 21.32 -0.14
CA GLU A 521 3.15 22.06 -1.12
C GLU A 521 3.56 21.19 -2.31
N ILE A 522 3.72 19.88 -2.08
CA ILE A 522 3.96 18.88 -3.11
C ILE A 522 2.97 17.74 -2.91
N VAL A 523 2.28 17.31 -3.97
CA VAL A 523 1.43 16.09 -3.90
C VAL A 523 2.15 14.92 -4.53
N THR A 524 2.23 13.83 -3.78
CA THR A 524 3.01 12.65 -4.13
C THR A 524 2.11 11.46 -4.46
N PHE A 525 2.59 10.62 -5.37
CA PHE A 525 1.88 9.41 -5.79
C PHE A 525 2.86 8.37 -6.31
N ASN A 526 2.51 7.11 -6.11
CA ASN A 526 3.23 5.96 -6.60
C ASN A 526 2.61 5.56 -7.94
N CYS A 527 3.39 5.33 -9.00
CA CYS A 527 2.82 4.91 -10.27
C CYS A 527 3.76 3.96 -10.99
N TYR A 528 3.26 2.77 -11.28
CA TYR A 528 3.98 1.76 -12.04
C TYR A 528 3.42 1.73 -13.48
N PRO A 529 4.09 2.39 -14.44
CA PRO A 529 3.56 2.64 -15.78
C PRO A 529 3.76 1.45 -16.73
N PHE A 530 3.30 1.62 -17.97
CA PHE A 530 3.50 0.70 -19.09
C PHE A 530 4.29 1.37 -20.21
N ALA A 531 5.53 0.98 -20.41
CA ALA A 531 6.35 1.41 -21.54
C ALA A 531 6.09 0.54 -22.77
N ASP A 532 5.94 1.20 -23.92
CA ASP A 532 5.91 0.58 -25.23
C ASP A 532 7.21 0.92 -25.95
N LEU A 533 8.14 -0.04 -26.04
CA LEU A 533 9.45 0.20 -26.64
C LEU A 533 9.40 0.25 -28.17
N ASP A 534 8.37 -0.33 -28.79
CA ASP A 534 8.17 -0.27 -30.24
C ASP A 534 7.74 1.15 -30.63
N GLU A 535 6.77 1.71 -29.90
CA GLU A 535 6.29 3.07 -30.11
C GLU A 535 7.23 4.13 -29.51
N GLY A 536 8.04 3.78 -28.50
CA GLY A 536 8.84 4.73 -27.73
C GLY A 536 7.97 5.66 -26.88
N ARG A 537 6.88 5.15 -26.29
CA ARG A 537 5.91 5.92 -25.49
C ARG A 537 5.59 5.23 -24.17
N VAL A 538 5.06 5.99 -23.21
CA VAL A 538 4.69 5.49 -21.89
C VAL A 538 3.23 5.79 -21.58
N TYR A 539 2.57 4.80 -21.00
CA TYR A 539 1.16 4.76 -20.71
C TYR A 539 0.90 4.43 -19.24
N THR A 540 -0.31 4.72 -18.75
CA THR A 540 -0.72 4.37 -17.37
C THR A 540 -1.45 3.04 -17.26
N SER A 541 -1.82 2.42 -18.39
CA SER A 541 -2.54 1.15 -18.44
C SER A 541 -2.15 0.33 -19.69
N PRO A 542 -2.38 -1.01 -19.67
CA PRO A 542 -2.18 -1.85 -20.84
C PRO A 542 -3.39 -1.78 -21.80
N GLY A 543 -3.23 -2.33 -23.01
CA GLY A 543 -4.32 -2.54 -23.97
C GLY A 543 -4.61 -1.36 -24.90
N LYS A 544 -5.70 -1.44 -25.66
CA LYS A 544 -6.04 -0.48 -26.73
C LYS A 544 -6.58 0.87 -26.24
N LYS A 545 -7.19 0.90 -25.05
CA LYS A 545 -7.75 2.12 -24.42
C LYS A 545 -6.77 2.70 -23.38
N ARG A 546 -5.52 2.89 -23.81
CA ARG A 546 -4.42 3.37 -22.96
C ARG A 546 -4.23 4.89 -23.10
N GLU A 547 -3.93 5.56 -22.00
CA GLU A 547 -3.66 7.00 -21.98
C GLU A 547 -2.17 7.27 -21.77
N LEU A 548 -1.64 8.27 -22.47
CA LEU A 548 -0.24 8.67 -22.34
C LEU A 548 0.02 9.19 -20.95
N ALA A 549 1.09 8.71 -20.32
CA ALA A 549 1.38 9.01 -18.91
C ALA A 549 1.46 10.52 -18.64
N GLY A 550 2.04 11.31 -19.55
CA GLY A 550 2.12 12.77 -19.41
C GLY A 550 0.76 13.47 -19.39
N GLU A 551 -0.11 13.16 -20.36
CA GLU A 551 -1.46 13.74 -20.48
C GLU A 551 -2.35 13.30 -19.32
N HIS A 552 -2.22 12.02 -18.93
CA HIS A 552 -2.92 11.49 -17.77
C HIS A 552 -2.50 12.23 -16.50
N PHE A 553 -1.20 12.39 -16.23
CA PHE A 553 -0.72 13.10 -15.05
C PHE A 553 -1.08 14.59 -15.06
N GLU A 554 -1.18 15.22 -16.24
CA GLU A 554 -1.66 16.60 -16.36
C GLU A 554 -3.12 16.74 -15.89
N THR A 555 -3.97 15.73 -16.13
CA THR A 555 -5.33 15.69 -15.59
C THR A 555 -5.34 15.75 -14.07
N TYR A 556 -4.43 15.04 -13.40
CA TYR A 556 -4.32 15.05 -11.94
C TYR A 556 -3.69 16.33 -11.40
N TYR A 557 -2.67 16.87 -12.09
CA TYR A 557 -2.17 18.22 -11.81
C TYR A 557 -3.29 19.25 -11.87
N ASN A 558 -4.26 19.08 -12.77
CA ASN A 558 -5.39 19.99 -12.88
C ASN A 558 -6.37 19.92 -11.70
N TYR A 559 -6.44 18.81 -10.96
CA TYR A 559 -7.15 18.72 -9.68
C TYR A 559 -6.34 19.35 -8.55
N VAL A 560 -5.04 19.04 -8.51
CA VAL A 560 -4.13 19.39 -7.40
C VAL A 560 -3.69 20.86 -7.41
N LYS A 561 -3.41 21.44 -8.59
CA LYS A 561 -2.88 22.80 -8.79
C LYS A 561 -1.59 23.14 -8.00
N ARG A 562 -0.82 22.12 -7.64
CA ARG A 562 0.49 22.16 -6.95
C ARG A 562 1.48 21.27 -7.69
N PRO A 563 2.80 21.47 -7.54
CA PRO A 563 3.76 20.55 -8.13
C PRO A 563 3.57 19.14 -7.57
N MET A 564 3.91 18.16 -8.40
CA MET A 564 3.75 16.74 -8.08
C MET A 564 5.09 16.01 -8.14
N LEU A 565 5.15 14.86 -7.49
CA LEU A 565 6.31 13.97 -7.51
C LEU A 565 5.86 12.51 -7.59
N VAL A 566 6.38 11.77 -8.58
CA VAL A 566 6.22 10.31 -8.63
C VAL A 566 7.19 9.71 -7.63
N THR A 567 6.68 9.01 -6.63
CA THR A 567 7.47 8.58 -5.48
C THR A 567 7.72 7.09 -5.38
N GLU A 568 7.12 6.30 -6.26
CA GLU A 568 7.53 4.92 -6.55
C GLU A 568 7.23 4.63 -8.02
N TRP A 569 8.20 4.04 -8.70
CA TRP A 569 8.05 3.47 -10.03
C TRP A 569 9.25 2.57 -10.34
N SER A 570 9.04 1.56 -11.17
CA SER A 570 10.10 0.74 -11.76
C SER A 570 9.56 -0.26 -12.77
N PHE A 571 10.47 -0.98 -13.40
CA PHE A 571 10.19 -2.07 -14.33
C PHE A 571 11.04 -3.28 -13.94
N PRO A 572 10.46 -4.46 -13.71
CA PRO A 572 11.22 -5.70 -13.50
C PRO A 572 11.66 -6.37 -14.81
N ALA A 573 12.75 -7.13 -14.77
CA ALA A 573 13.18 -8.03 -15.84
C ALA A 573 13.17 -9.50 -15.40
N LEU A 574 12.87 -10.41 -16.32
CA LEU A 574 12.78 -11.85 -16.04
C LEU A 574 14.13 -12.59 -16.10
N ASP A 575 15.16 -12.00 -16.71
CA ASP A 575 16.53 -12.54 -16.75
C ASP A 575 17.37 -12.19 -15.50
N ALA A 576 16.76 -11.58 -14.48
CA ALA A 576 17.42 -11.19 -13.24
C ALA A 576 17.68 -12.34 -12.26
N GLY A 577 17.05 -13.51 -12.48
CA GLY A 577 17.17 -14.67 -11.59
C GLY A 577 16.22 -14.66 -10.38
N VAL A 578 15.29 -13.69 -10.30
CA VAL A 578 14.16 -13.69 -9.35
C VAL A 578 12.83 -13.87 -10.08
N PRO A 579 11.79 -14.45 -9.44
CA PRO A 579 10.56 -14.84 -10.13
C PRO A 579 9.80 -13.68 -10.79
N SER A 580 9.70 -12.53 -10.11
CA SER A 580 8.92 -11.37 -10.55
C SER A 580 7.46 -11.71 -10.92
N VAL A 581 6.84 -12.62 -10.18
CA VAL A 581 5.45 -13.06 -10.40
C VAL A 581 4.45 -12.28 -9.54
N HIS A 582 4.91 -11.63 -8.46
CA HIS A 582 4.10 -10.75 -7.63
C HIS A 582 4.62 -9.31 -7.67
N GLY A 583 3.71 -8.36 -7.40
CA GLY A 583 4.00 -6.93 -7.29
C GLY A 583 3.58 -6.10 -8.49
N ALA A 584 3.64 -4.78 -8.36
CA ALA A 584 3.22 -3.82 -9.37
C ALA A 584 4.09 -3.75 -10.64
N GLY A 585 3.57 -3.08 -11.67
CA GLY A 585 4.34 -2.72 -12.88
C GLY A 585 4.37 -3.73 -14.02
N GLN A 586 4.98 -3.27 -15.12
CA GLN A 586 5.17 -4.03 -16.35
C GLN A 586 6.51 -4.76 -16.33
N ARG A 587 6.52 -6.02 -16.78
CA ARG A 587 7.72 -6.85 -16.82
C ARG A 587 8.36 -6.83 -18.20
N PHE A 588 9.67 -6.99 -18.26
CA PHE A 588 10.43 -7.14 -19.50
C PHE A 588 11.20 -8.46 -19.52
N ARG A 589 11.55 -8.98 -20.69
CA ARG A 589 12.29 -10.24 -20.78
C ARG A 589 13.73 -10.07 -20.34
N THR A 590 14.32 -8.90 -20.63
CA THR A 590 15.75 -8.68 -20.39
C THR A 590 16.06 -7.41 -19.61
N GLN A 591 17.21 -7.40 -18.93
CA GLN A 591 17.76 -6.21 -18.28
C GLN A 591 17.99 -5.05 -19.26
N ARG A 592 18.24 -5.34 -20.55
CA ARG A 592 18.35 -4.33 -21.61
C ARG A 592 17.01 -3.64 -21.85
N GLU A 593 15.95 -4.41 -22.08
CA GLU A 593 14.60 -3.88 -22.27
C GLU A 593 14.12 -3.11 -21.04
N ARG A 594 14.36 -3.63 -19.83
CA ARG A 594 14.12 -2.92 -18.56
C ARG A 594 14.83 -1.57 -18.53
N THR A 595 16.10 -1.53 -18.92
CA THR A 595 16.90 -0.28 -18.94
C THR A 595 16.33 0.72 -19.94
N GLU A 596 15.92 0.26 -21.13
CA GLU A 596 15.31 1.11 -22.16
C GLU A 596 13.96 1.68 -21.70
N ALA A 597 13.12 0.85 -21.08
CA ALA A 597 11.83 1.25 -20.49
C ALA A 597 12.02 2.28 -19.37
N THR A 598 12.96 2.02 -18.47
CA THR A 598 13.31 2.96 -17.38
C THR A 598 13.77 4.30 -17.93
N SER A 599 14.66 4.28 -18.93
CA SER A 599 15.17 5.50 -19.56
C SER A 599 14.06 6.29 -20.27
N LEU A 600 13.14 5.58 -20.93
CA LEU A 600 12.00 6.17 -21.61
C LEU A 600 11.02 6.83 -20.62
N PHE A 601 10.70 6.18 -19.50
CA PHE A 601 9.87 6.77 -18.46
C PHE A 601 10.54 7.98 -17.83
N ALA A 602 11.81 7.86 -17.40
CA ALA A 602 12.54 8.95 -16.76
C ALA A 602 12.60 10.21 -17.64
N ARG A 603 12.90 10.08 -18.94
CA ARG A 603 12.86 11.21 -19.89
C ARG A 603 11.47 11.81 -20.02
N SER A 604 10.43 10.96 -20.08
CA SER A 604 9.05 11.42 -20.17
C SER A 604 8.67 12.24 -18.93
N MET A 605 8.97 11.76 -17.73
CA MET A 605 8.65 12.45 -16.48
C MET A 605 9.40 13.77 -16.31
N LEU A 606 10.70 13.77 -16.63
CA LEU A 606 11.53 14.98 -16.50
C LEU A 606 11.05 16.10 -17.43
N SER A 607 10.47 15.79 -18.59
CA SER A 607 9.94 16.81 -19.51
C SER A 607 8.69 17.54 -19.00
N LEU A 608 7.96 16.98 -18.03
CA LEU A 608 6.68 17.51 -17.57
C LEU A 608 6.86 18.74 -16.66
N PRO A 609 6.17 19.87 -16.95
CA PRO A 609 6.40 21.13 -16.25
C PRO A 609 5.94 21.13 -14.79
N PHE A 610 5.03 20.23 -14.42
CA PHE A 610 4.47 20.12 -13.06
C PHE A 610 5.09 19.02 -12.20
N LEU A 611 5.94 18.15 -12.76
CA LEU A 611 6.71 17.19 -11.97
C LEU A 611 8.04 17.79 -11.56
N LEU A 612 8.46 17.60 -10.30
CA LEU A 612 9.75 18.10 -9.79
C LEU A 612 10.93 17.16 -10.06
N GLY A 613 10.63 15.94 -10.50
CA GLY A 613 11.56 14.83 -10.57
C GLY A 613 10.83 13.51 -10.33
N TYR A 614 11.52 12.54 -9.74
CA TYR A 614 10.94 11.25 -9.35
C TYR A 614 11.76 10.56 -8.26
N ASP A 615 11.19 9.51 -7.68
CA ASP A 615 11.83 8.59 -6.74
C ASP A 615 11.74 7.15 -7.29
N TYR A 616 12.88 6.50 -7.51
CA TYR A 616 12.95 5.17 -8.11
C TYR A 616 12.76 4.08 -7.03
N PHE A 617 11.81 3.17 -7.25
CA PHE A 617 11.59 2.02 -6.38
C PHE A 617 12.31 0.80 -6.99
N MET A 618 13.47 0.35 -6.52
CA MET A 618 14.09 0.66 -5.23
C MET A 618 15.58 0.31 -5.23
N TRP A 619 16.25 0.47 -4.08
CA TRP A 619 17.66 0.16 -3.86
C TRP A 619 18.05 -1.28 -4.26
N VAL A 620 17.38 -2.28 -3.70
CA VAL A 620 17.73 -3.71 -3.82
C VAL A 620 16.51 -4.54 -4.24
N ASP A 621 16.74 -5.59 -5.02
CA ASP A 621 15.69 -6.55 -5.37
C ASP A 621 15.01 -7.15 -4.14
N GLU A 622 13.76 -7.54 -4.33
CA GLU A 622 13.01 -8.23 -3.29
C GLU A 622 13.45 -9.68 -3.16
N PRO A 623 13.22 -10.31 -1.98
CA PRO A 623 13.52 -11.72 -1.79
C PRO A 623 12.77 -12.59 -2.81
N ALA A 624 13.49 -13.50 -3.47
CA ALA A 624 12.92 -14.40 -4.48
C ALA A 624 11.76 -15.29 -3.96
N LEU A 625 11.62 -15.44 -2.64
CA LEU A 625 10.56 -16.23 -2.00
C LEU A 625 9.35 -15.41 -1.55
N GLY A 626 9.36 -14.09 -1.78
CA GLY A 626 8.34 -13.14 -1.35
C GLY A 626 8.65 -12.47 -0.02
N ILE A 627 8.13 -11.26 0.19
CA ILE A 627 8.24 -10.53 1.48
C ILE A 627 7.43 -11.24 2.58
N SER A 628 6.14 -11.48 2.33
CA SER A 628 5.21 -12.09 3.29
C SER A 628 4.01 -12.74 2.61
N THR A 629 3.22 -13.50 3.36
CA THR A 629 1.99 -14.14 2.88
C THR A 629 0.92 -13.14 2.38
N PRO A 630 0.57 -12.06 3.12
CA PRO A 630 -0.39 -11.06 2.64
C PRO A 630 0.18 -10.09 1.59
N PHE A 631 1.52 -10.04 1.46
CA PHE A 631 2.21 -9.18 0.51
C PHE A 631 3.43 -9.92 -0.09
N PRO A 632 3.20 -10.82 -1.07
CA PRO A 632 4.20 -11.79 -1.53
C PRO A 632 5.13 -11.27 -2.63
N GLU A 633 5.39 -9.95 -2.68
CA GLU A 633 6.23 -9.36 -3.74
C GLU A 633 7.64 -9.99 -3.79
N ASP A 634 8.07 -10.35 -5.01
CA ASP A 634 9.27 -11.13 -5.33
C ASP A 634 9.99 -10.62 -6.60
N SER A 635 9.92 -9.30 -6.81
CA SER A 635 10.25 -8.67 -8.09
C SER A 635 11.63 -8.04 -8.19
N ASN A 636 12.13 -8.00 -9.43
CA ASN A 636 13.39 -7.36 -9.82
C ASN A 636 13.29 -5.82 -9.90
N TYR A 637 13.02 -5.16 -8.77
CA TYR A 637 12.93 -3.70 -8.71
C TYR A 637 14.28 -3.00 -8.49
N GLY A 638 15.27 -3.70 -7.95
CA GLY A 638 16.50 -3.15 -7.40
C GLY A 638 17.41 -2.46 -8.41
N LEU A 639 18.12 -1.42 -7.99
CA LEU A 639 19.35 -0.95 -8.65
C LEU A 639 20.48 -1.99 -8.50
N ILE A 640 20.43 -2.76 -7.41
CA ILE A 640 21.31 -3.89 -7.12
C ILE A 640 20.50 -5.17 -6.86
N ASN A 641 21.09 -6.33 -7.11
CA ASN A 641 20.49 -7.62 -6.76
C ASN A 641 20.66 -7.93 -5.25
N GLU A 642 20.10 -9.06 -4.79
CA GLU A 642 20.18 -9.48 -3.39
C GLU A 642 21.63 -9.64 -2.87
N ASP A 643 22.61 -9.92 -3.75
CA ASP A 643 24.05 -9.99 -3.45
C ASP A 643 24.75 -8.62 -3.39
N GLY A 644 24.00 -7.55 -3.63
CA GLY A 644 24.50 -6.18 -3.69
C GLY A 644 25.34 -5.88 -4.92
N GLN A 645 25.17 -6.65 -6.00
CA GLN A 645 25.80 -6.39 -7.29
C GLN A 645 24.93 -5.43 -8.11
N PRO A 646 25.48 -4.32 -8.62
CA PRO A 646 24.72 -3.39 -9.47
C PRO A 646 24.28 -4.01 -10.80
N TYR A 647 23.07 -3.67 -11.23
CA TYR A 647 22.64 -3.88 -12.61
C TYR A 647 23.32 -2.83 -13.51
N ALA A 648 24.46 -3.20 -14.12
CA ALA A 648 25.34 -2.28 -14.83
C ALA A 648 24.61 -1.42 -15.89
N LEU A 649 23.84 -2.04 -16.79
CA LEU A 649 23.08 -1.32 -17.83
C LEU A 649 22.16 -0.24 -17.24
N LEU A 650 21.46 -0.57 -16.15
CA LEU A 650 20.51 0.32 -15.50
C LEU A 650 21.23 1.50 -14.82
N THR A 651 22.30 1.20 -14.07
CA THR A 651 23.06 2.20 -13.29
C THR A 651 23.91 3.12 -14.17
N GLU A 652 24.50 2.60 -15.25
CA GLU A 652 25.18 3.41 -16.27
C GLU A 652 24.18 4.34 -17.00
N MET A 653 22.97 3.84 -17.31
CA MET A 653 21.91 4.65 -17.89
C MET A 653 21.49 5.80 -16.97
N PHE A 654 21.28 5.53 -15.67
CA PHE A 654 20.96 6.59 -14.70
C PHE A 654 22.09 7.61 -14.60
N THR A 655 23.35 7.16 -14.53
CA THR A 655 24.52 8.05 -14.51
C THR A 655 24.47 9.05 -15.67
N ALA A 656 24.27 8.57 -16.91
CA ALA A 656 24.22 9.41 -18.10
C ALA A 656 22.98 10.32 -18.15
N LEU A 657 21.82 9.81 -17.70
CA LEU A 657 20.55 10.54 -17.70
C LEU A 657 20.53 11.65 -16.64
N HIS A 658 20.94 11.35 -15.41
CA HIS A 658 20.96 12.27 -14.28
C HIS A 658 21.91 13.44 -14.49
N ALA A 659 23.07 13.20 -15.12
CA ALA A 659 24.01 14.26 -15.51
C ALA A 659 23.39 15.33 -16.45
N ARG A 660 22.26 15.01 -17.10
CA ARG A 660 21.52 15.91 -18.00
C ARG A 660 20.13 16.29 -17.48
N ALA A 661 19.74 15.90 -16.26
CA ALA A 661 18.37 16.03 -15.78
C ALA A 661 17.82 17.47 -15.87
N GLY A 662 18.62 18.48 -15.53
CA GLY A 662 18.24 19.89 -15.66
C GLY A 662 17.94 20.30 -17.11
N LYS A 663 18.71 19.80 -18.09
CA LYS A 663 18.48 20.05 -19.52
C LYS A 663 17.24 19.31 -20.04
N LEU A 664 17.05 18.07 -19.61
CA LEU A 664 15.90 17.23 -19.99
C LEU A 664 14.56 17.87 -19.59
N ARG A 665 14.54 18.71 -18.54
CA ARG A 665 13.34 19.47 -18.18
C ARG A 665 12.88 20.45 -19.25
N PHE A 666 13.74 20.88 -20.16
CA PHE A 666 13.39 21.79 -21.25
C PHE A 666 13.15 21.06 -22.58
N GLU A 667 13.51 19.79 -22.68
CA GLU A 667 13.27 18.97 -23.86
C GLU A 667 11.79 18.56 -23.93
N PRO A 668 11.21 18.39 -25.13
CA PRO A 668 9.88 17.84 -25.27
C PRO A 668 9.84 16.38 -24.83
N PRO A 669 8.66 15.84 -24.46
CA PRO A 669 8.53 14.42 -24.16
C PRO A 669 8.93 13.56 -25.37
N PRO A 670 9.42 12.33 -25.14
CA PRO A 670 9.74 11.39 -26.21
C PRO A 670 8.62 11.26 -27.24
N GLN A 671 8.96 11.47 -28.51
CA GLN A 671 8.01 11.40 -29.62
C GLN A 671 7.76 9.96 -30.04
N ALA A 672 6.55 9.69 -30.53
CA ALA A 672 6.20 8.38 -31.05
C ALA A 672 7.09 8.04 -32.25
N ARG A 673 7.66 6.83 -32.24
CA ARG A 673 8.33 6.26 -33.40
C ARG A 673 7.27 5.87 -34.42
N PRO A 674 7.53 6.04 -35.73
CA PRO A 674 6.67 5.48 -36.75
C PRO A 674 6.56 3.97 -36.53
N LEU A 675 5.37 3.50 -36.17
CA LEU A 675 5.12 2.08 -36.08
C LEU A 675 5.23 1.50 -37.50
N PRO A 676 5.91 0.36 -37.69
CA PRO A 676 5.80 -0.35 -38.95
C PRO A 676 4.32 -0.65 -39.21
N PRO A 677 3.85 -0.61 -40.47
CA PRO A 677 2.47 -0.93 -40.79
C PRO A 677 2.08 -2.26 -40.14
N ALA A 678 0.92 -2.30 -39.50
CA ALA A 678 0.41 -3.49 -38.85
C ALA A 678 0.49 -4.64 -39.85
N ARG A 679 1.40 -5.59 -39.59
CA ARG A 679 1.58 -6.71 -40.51
C ARG A 679 0.34 -7.59 -40.37
N PRO A 680 -0.31 -7.98 -41.48
CA PRO A 680 -1.50 -8.80 -41.41
C PRO A 680 -1.17 -10.12 -40.71
N ILE A 681 -2.02 -10.52 -39.77
CA ILE A 681 -1.88 -11.79 -39.07
C ILE A 681 -1.94 -12.90 -40.13
N PRO A 682 -0.91 -13.77 -40.25
CA PRO A 682 -0.92 -14.83 -41.23
C PRO A 682 -2.11 -15.77 -41.02
N THR A 683 -2.64 -16.33 -42.11
CA THR A 683 -3.75 -17.28 -42.01
C THR A 683 -3.34 -18.53 -41.23
N ALA A 684 -4.31 -19.16 -40.55
CA ALA A 684 -4.07 -20.38 -39.77
C ALA A 684 -3.37 -21.50 -40.58
N LEU A 685 -3.75 -21.66 -41.85
CA LEU A 685 -3.13 -22.62 -42.76
C LEU A 685 -1.67 -22.26 -43.09
N ALA A 686 -1.37 -20.98 -43.35
CA ALA A 686 -0.01 -20.54 -43.63
C ALA A 686 0.92 -20.77 -42.43
N VAL A 687 0.44 -20.50 -41.20
CA VAL A 687 1.23 -20.76 -39.99
C VAL A 687 1.45 -22.25 -39.78
N ALA A 688 0.40 -23.08 -39.93
CA ALA A 688 0.53 -24.53 -39.82
C ALA A 688 1.51 -25.11 -40.85
N ALA A 689 1.47 -24.63 -42.10
CA ALA A 689 2.40 -25.04 -43.15
C ALA A 689 3.85 -24.67 -42.82
N LYS A 690 4.11 -23.43 -42.34
CA LYS A 690 5.42 -22.99 -41.85
C LYS A 690 5.95 -23.90 -40.74
N ALA A 691 5.08 -24.33 -39.83
CA ALA A 691 5.46 -25.21 -38.72
C ALA A 691 5.75 -26.66 -39.14
N ALA A 692 5.15 -27.16 -40.22
CA ALA A 692 5.31 -28.54 -40.68
C ALA A 692 6.71 -28.84 -41.25
N GLY A 693 7.42 -27.82 -41.76
CA GLY A 693 8.75 -27.98 -42.40
C GLY A 693 9.89 -28.47 -41.49
N GLY A 694 9.66 -28.63 -40.18
CA GLY A 694 10.67 -29.07 -39.20
C GLY A 694 10.33 -30.36 -38.44
N ALA A 695 9.39 -31.18 -38.93
CA ALA A 695 8.67 -32.18 -38.13
C ALA A 695 9.38 -33.55 -37.88
N GLY A 696 10.65 -33.73 -38.26
CA GLY A 696 11.44 -34.90 -37.84
C GLY A 696 10.81 -36.28 -38.07
N GLY A 697 10.09 -36.49 -39.18
CA GLY A 697 9.50 -37.78 -39.58
C GLY A 697 8.09 -38.10 -39.04
N ALA A 698 7.53 -37.29 -38.13
CA ALA A 698 6.14 -37.43 -37.68
C ALA A 698 5.14 -37.15 -38.82
N LYS A 699 3.96 -37.80 -38.81
CA LYS A 699 2.90 -37.63 -39.82
C LYS A 699 1.56 -37.27 -39.17
N ALA A 700 0.82 -36.37 -39.82
CA ALA A 700 -0.57 -36.10 -39.47
C ALA A 700 -1.52 -37.12 -40.11
N PHE A 701 -2.66 -37.36 -39.47
CA PHE A 701 -3.70 -38.25 -39.97
C PHE A 701 -5.10 -37.76 -39.59
N PHE A 702 -6.09 -38.19 -40.36
CA PHE A 702 -7.51 -38.10 -40.02
C PHE A 702 -8.18 -39.43 -40.39
N VAL A 703 -8.99 -39.96 -39.49
CA VAL A 703 -9.78 -41.18 -39.69
C VAL A 703 -11.19 -40.95 -39.16
N ARG A 704 -12.20 -41.36 -39.92
CA ARG A 704 -13.60 -41.35 -39.51
C ARG A 704 -14.21 -42.73 -39.68
N GLU A 705 -14.81 -43.25 -38.62
CA GLU A 705 -15.45 -44.56 -38.56
C GLU A 705 -16.90 -44.38 -38.08
N GLY A 706 -17.83 -44.34 -39.04
CA GLY A 706 -19.22 -43.98 -38.80
C GLY A 706 -19.33 -42.57 -38.19
N ASP A 707 -19.87 -42.51 -36.98
CA ASP A 707 -20.03 -41.25 -36.27
C ASP A 707 -18.77 -40.79 -35.52
N ALA A 708 -17.81 -41.68 -35.26
CA ALA A 708 -16.59 -41.36 -34.53
C ALA A 708 -15.49 -40.85 -35.46
N PHE A 709 -14.66 -39.93 -34.99
CA PHE A 709 -13.48 -39.47 -35.71
C PHE A 709 -12.26 -39.35 -34.82
N ARG A 710 -11.08 -39.48 -35.43
CA ARG A 710 -9.76 -39.27 -34.83
C ARG A 710 -8.91 -38.42 -35.76
N ALA A 711 -8.21 -37.45 -35.20
CA ALA A 711 -7.22 -36.66 -35.93
C ALA A 711 -5.97 -36.52 -35.07
N GLY A 712 -4.79 -36.71 -35.63
CA GLY A 712 -3.55 -36.62 -34.86
C GLY A 712 -2.38 -36.16 -35.69
N ASN A 713 -1.27 -35.82 -35.02
CA ASN A 713 -0.05 -35.32 -35.65
C ASN A 713 1.25 -35.95 -35.12
N GLY A 714 1.14 -37.05 -34.38
CA GLY A 714 2.26 -37.75 -33.74
C GLY A 714 2.59 -37.24 -32.33
N CYS A 715 2.14 -36.05 -31.95
CA CYS A 715 2.27 -35.52 -30.59
C CYS A 715 0.92 -35.40 -29.89
N LEU A 716 -0.12 -34.96 -30.61
CA LEU A 716 -1.48 -34.86 -30.12
C LEU A 716 -2.41 -35.78 -30.92
N GLU A 717 -3.44 -36.24 -30.23
CA GLU A 717 -4.59 -36.89 -30.84
C GLU A 717 -5.89 -36.27 -30.31
N LEU A 718 -6.78 -35.91 -31.24
CA LEU A 718 -8.12 -35.40 -31.01
C LEU A 718 -9.12 -36.48 -31.37
N GLN A 719 -10.07 -36.75 -30.48
CA GLN A 719 -11.15 -37.70 -30.72
C GLN A 719 -12.51 -37.06 -30.47
N GLY A 720 -13.49 -37.36 -31.31
CA GLY A 720 -14.85 -36.87 -31.17
C GLY A 720 -15.86 -37.76 -31.88
N ARG A 721 -17.13 -37.36 -31.81
CA ARG A 721 -18.25 -38.08 -32.41
C ARG A 721 -19.37 -37.12 -32.79
N LEU A 722 -20.14 -37.44 -33.83
CA LEU A 722 -21.42 -36.78 -34.09
C LEU A 722 -22.42 -37.02 -32.96
N GLY A 723 -23.38 -36.11 -32.78
CA GLY A 723 -24.39 -36.15 -31.73
C GLY A 723 -24.05 -35.26 -30.53
N GLU A 724 -24.68 -35.52 -29.38
CA GLU A 724 -24.57 -34.66 -28.20
C GLU A 724 -23.14 -34.56 -27.64
N GLY A 725 -22.75 -33.37 -27.18
CA GLY A 725 -21.49 -33.11 -26.49
C GLY A 725 -20.51 -32.22 -27.27
N TYR A 726 -19.27 -32.18 -26.79
CA TYR A 726 -18.23 -31.29 -27.29
C TYR A 726 -17.76 -31.63 -28.71
N MET A 727 -17.33 -30.61 -29.45
CA MET A 727 -16.68 -30.76 -30.77
C MET A 727 -15.53 -31.78 -30.74
N VAL A 728 -14.67 -31.70 -29.71
CA VAL A 728 -13.63 -32.70 -29.41
C VAL A 728 -13.85 -33.19 -27.99
N ARG A 729 -14.12 -34.48 -27.84
CA ARG A 729 -14.41 -35.11 -26.54
C ARG A 729 -13.15 -35.47 -25.76
N THR A 730 -12.05 -35.71 -26.47
CA THR A 730 -10.78 -36.13 -25.88
C THR A 730 -9.62 -35.50 -26.64
N ILE A 731 -8.73 -34.84 -25.91
CA ILE A 731 -7.42 -34.37 -26.36
C ILE A 731 -6.37 -35.16 -25.59
N SER A 732 -5.53 -35.92 -26.29
CA SER A 732 -4.48 -36.74 -25.68
C SER A 732 -3.10 -36.29 -26.15
N LEU A 733 -2.11 -36.39 -25.25
CA LEU A 733 -0.69 -36.15 -25.54
C LEU A 733 0.03 -37.50 -25.64
N THR A 734 0.81 -37.70 -26.69
CA THR A 734 1.56 -38.94 -26.91
C THR A 734 2.46 -39.25 -25.70
N GLY A 735 2.40 -40.49 -25.23
CA GLY A 735 3.15 -40.95 -24.06
C GLY A 735 2.51 -40.60 -22.71
N GLN A 736 1.26 -40.10 -22.68
CA GLN A 736 0.49 -39.89 -21.46
C GLN A 736 -0.77 -40.78 -21.44
N ASP A 737 -1.04 -41.40 -20.29
CA ASP A 737 -2.16 -42.34 -20.13
C ASP A 737 -3.51 -41.65 -19.92
N LYS A 738 -3.48 -40.37 -19.51
CA LYS A 738 -4.68 -39.59 -19.20
C LYS A 738 -4.95 -38.55 -20.28
N PRO A 739 -6.21 -38.39 -20.73
CA PRO A 739 -6.62 -37.25 -21.55
C PRO A 739 -6.31 -35.92 -20.85
N LEU A 740 -5.87 -34.94 -21.63
CA LEU A 740 -5.56 -33.60 -21.16
C LEU A 740 -6.77 -32.67 -21.15
N GLY A 741 -7.77 -32.92 -21.99
CA GLY A 741 -8.89 -32.02 -22.08
C GLY A 741 -9.87 -32.29 -23.20
N GLN A 742 -10.73 -31.31 -23.42
CA GLN A 742 -11.82 -31.31 -24.38
C GLN A 742 -11.85 -29.93 -25.04
N TYR A 743 -12.37 -29.86 -26.26
CA TYR A 743 -12.48 -28.59 -26.98
C TYR A 743 -13.89 -28.40 -27.54
N ASP A 744 -14.40 -27.18 -27.37
CA ASP A 744 -15.69 -26.77 -27.89
C ASP A 744 -15.70 -25.27 -28.23
N ALA A 745 -16.82 -24.79 -28.74
CA ALA A 745 -17.03 -23.38 -29.02
C ALA A 745 -18.41 -22.91 -28.56
N MET A 746 -18.50 -21.62 -28.25
CA MET A 746 -19.67 -21.02 -27.60
C MET A 746 -19.91 -19.61 -28.13
N LEU A 747 -21.17 -19.19 -28.19
CA LEU A 747 -21.55 -17.82 -28.53
C LEU A 747 -22.11 -17.10 -27.31
N GLN A 748 -21.72 -15.84 -27.17
CA GLN A 748 -22.41 -14.89 -26.31
C GLN A 748 -23.37 -14.07 -27.18
N VAL A 749 -24.65 -14.07 -26.83
CA VAL A 749 -25.70 -13.36 -27.54
C VAL A 749 -26.51 -12.48 -26.59
N LEU A 750 -27.10 -11.39 -27.09
CA LEU A 750 -28.11 -10.64 -26.35
C LEU A 750 -29.49 -11.23 -26.61
N ASP A 751 -30.22 -11.50 -25.53
CA ASP A 751 -31.64 -11.81 -25.65
C ASP A 751 -32.49 -10.55 -25.92
N GLN A 752 -33.80 -10.73 -26.05
CA GLN A 752 -34.72 -9.62 -26.35
C GLN A 752 -34.74 -8.55 -25.26
N GLY A 753 -34.43 -8.90 -24.01
CA GLY A 753 -34.31 -7.97 -22.89
C GLY A 753 -32.96 -7.26 -22.81
N GLY A 754 -32.04 -7.53 -23.76
CA GLY A 754 -30.69 -6.98 -23.74
C GLY A 754 -29.76 -7.64 -22.71
N GLN A 755 -30.12 -8.82 -22.19
CA GLN A 755 -29.25 -9.56 -21.28
C GLN A 755 -28.34 -10.52 -22.06
N ASN A 756 -27.11 -10.68 -21.58
CA ASN A 756 -26.17 -11.64 -22.16
C ASN A 756 -26.60 -13.08 -21.87
N ARG A 757 -26.51 -13.94 -22.90
CA ARG A 757 -26.65 -15.39 -22.79
C ARG A 757 -25.48 -16.09 -23.46
N TRP A 758 -24.98 -17.13 -22.80
CA TRP A 758 -23.88 -17.95 -23.28
C TRP A 758 -24.44 -19.30 -23.73
N MET A 759 -24.25 -19.63 -25.00
CA MET A 759 -24.80 -20.82 -25.63
C MET A 759 -23.67 -21.63 -26.27
N GLY A 760 -23.32 -22.77 -25.67
CA GLY A 760 -22.33 -23.70 -26.23
C GLY A 760 -22.92 -24.62 -27.30
N GLY A 761 -22.07 -25.14 -28.19
CA GLY A 761 -22.49 -26.17 -29.14
C GLY A 761 -23.00 -27.42 -28.42
N GLN A 762 -24.27 -27.75 -28.57
CA GLN A 762 -24.90 -28.88 -27.88
C GLN A 762 -24.76 -30.19 -28.67
N ILE A 763 -24.83 -30.10 -30.00
CA ILE A 763 -24.87 -31.26 -30.90
C ILE A 763 -23.86 -31.06 -32.02
N VAL A 764 -22.90 -31.97 -32.17
CA VAL A 764 -22.00 -32.04 -33.33
C VAL A 764 -22.78 -32.60 -34.51
N LYS A 765 -23.12 -31.73 -35.46
CA LYS A 765 -23.94 -32.05 -36.64
C LYS A 765 -23.12 -32.58 -37.81
N ALA A 766 -21.90 -32.07 -37.99
CA ALA A 766 -21.04 -32.46 -39.10
C ALA A 766 -19.56 -32.40 -38.73
N VAL A 767 -18.79 -33.35 -39.26
CA VAL A 767 -17.33 -33.40 -39.19
C VAL A 767 -16.80 -33.79 -40.56
N ASP A 768 -16.00 -32.92 -41.17
CA ASP A 768 -15.27 -33.19 -42.40
C ASP A 768 -13.77 -33.07 -42.14
N GLY A 769 -12.98 -34.06 -42.54
CA GLY A 769 -11.55 -34.07 -42.25
C GLY A 769 -10.74 -34.63 -43.40
N LYS A 770 -9.61 -33.99 -43.67
CA LYS A 770 -8.72 -34.35 -44.79
C LYS A 770 -7.27 -33.99 -44.49
N LEU A 771 -6.37 -34.60 -45.24
CA LEU A 771 -4.97 -34.17 -45.30
C LEU A 771 -4.83 -33.09 -46.38
N VAL A 772 -4.24 -31.94 -46.03
CA VAL A 772 -3.91 -30.85 -46.94
C VAL A 772 -2.42 -30.56 -46.77
N ASP A 773 -1.61 -30.86 -47.79
CA ASP A 773 -0.15 -30.67 -47.77
C ASP A 773 0.54 -31.25 -46.51
N GLY A 774 0.08 -32.42 -46.06
CA GLY A 774 0.60 -33.10 -44.87
C GLY A 774 0.05 -32.59 -43.53
N LEU A 775 -0.83 -31.59 -43.52
CA LEU A 775 -1.57 -31.11 -42.36
C LEU A 775 -2.89 -31.87 -42.22
N ALA A 776 -3.27 -32.29 -41.02
CA ALA A 776 -4.65 -32.74 -40.78
C ALA A 776 -5.55 -31.52 -40.55
N VAL A 777 -6.55 -31.34 -41.42
CA VAL A 777 -7.53 -30.25 -41.35
C VAL A 777 -8.90 -30.85 -41.10
N VAL A 778 -9.55 -30.46 -40.00
CA VAL A 778 -10.85 -30.99 -39.56
C VAL A 778 -11.82 -29.84 -39.33
N GLU A 779 -12.91 -29.78 -40.09
CA GLU A 779 -14.01 -28.83 -39.89
C GLU A 779 -15.14 -29.51 -39.12
N ILE A 780 -15.52 -28.89 -38.00
CA ILE A 780 -16.56 -29.39 -37.10
C ILE A 780 -17.64 -28.32 -37.02
N THR A 781 -18.88 -28.72 -37.33
CA THR A 781 -20.06 -27.86 -37.17
C THR A 781 -20.91 -28.38 -36.01
N SER A 782 -21.04 -27.57 -34.96
CA SER A 782 -21.95 -27.83 -33.85
C SER A 782 -23.19 -26.94 -33.95
N THR A 783 -24.27 -27.36 -33.32
CA THR A 783 -25.52 -26.61 -33.25
C THR A 783 -25.98 -26.44 -31.81
N ALA A 784 -26.69 -25.35 -31.54
CA ALA A 784 -27.31 -25.11 -30.25
C ALA A 784 -28.66 -24.42 -30.45
N SER A 785 -29.59 -24.67 -29.53
CA SER A 785 -30.89 -23.99 -29.54
C SER A 785 -31.38 -23.69 -28.12
N ALA A 786 -32.02 -22.53 -27.94
CA ALA A 786 -32.70 -22.15 -26.71
C ALA A 786 -33.89 -21.25 -27.05
N GLY A 787 -35.10 -21.78 -26.92
CA GLY A 787 -36.33 -21.09 -27.34
C GLY A 787 -36.32 -20.81 -28.85
N SER A 788 -36.45 -19.54 -29.24
CA SER A 788 -36.44 -19.10 -30.65
C SER A 788 -35.04 -18.85 -31.23
N MET A 789 -33.99 -18.90 -30.39
CA MET A 789 -32.59 -18.78 -30.81
C MET A 789 -32.06 -20.15 -31.20
N ALA A 790 -31.51 -20.27 -32.41
CA ALA A 790 -30.77 -21.43 -32.84
C ALA A 790 -29.66 -21.03 -33.80
N PHE A 791 -28.52 -21.70 -33.73
CA PHE A 791 -27.40 -21.45 -34.62
C PHE A 791 -26.60 -22.71 -34.95
N GLU A 792 -25.80 -22.61 -36.00
CA GLU A 792 -24.70 -23.51 -36.31
C GLU A 792 -23.38 -22.74 -36.19
N LEU A 793 -22.39 -23.36 -35.57
CA LEU A 793 -21.06 -22.80 -35.35
C LEU A 793 -20.02 -23.76 -35.93
N THR A 794 -19.23 -23.27 -36.87
CA THR A 794 -18.21 -24.06 -37.56
C THR A 794 -16.82 -23.61 -37.13
N HIS A 795 -16.02 -24.55 -36.62
CA HIS A 795 -14.61 -24.35 -36.34
C HIS A 795 -13.76 -25.30 -37.17
N ARG A 796 -12.58 -24.84 -37.58
CA ARG A 796 -11.56 -25.62 -38.27
C ARG A 796 -10.39 -25.88 -37.33
N LEU A 797 -10.05 -27.15 -37.15
CA LEU A 797 -8.90 -27.60 -36.39
C LEU A 797 -7.79 -28.01 -37.36
N ILE A 798 -6.58 -27.46 -37.18
CA ILE A 798 -5.44 -27.73 -38.07
C ILE A 798 -4.29 -28.28 -37.24
N LEU A 799 -3.85 -29.50 -37.54
CA LEU A 799 -2.79 -30.19 -36.81
C LEU A 799 -1.55 -30.35 -37.71
N PRO A 800 -0.49 -29.54 -37.51
CA PRO A 800 0.77 -29.73 -38.19
C PRO A 800 1.56 -30.91 -37.59
N PRO A 801 2.26 -31.72 -38.41
CA PRO A 801 3.03 -32.87 -37.94
C PRO A 801 4.07 -32.52 -36.87
N GLY A 802 4.22 -33.39 -35.86
CA GLY A 802 5.29 -33.31 -34.85
C GLY A 802 5.18 -32.14 -33.87
N ARG A 803 4.02 -31.49 -33.79
CA ARG A 803 3.80 -30.32 -32.92
C ARG A 803 2.85 -30.66 -31.77
N PRO A 804 3.18 -30.31 -30.51
CA PRO A 804 2.30 -30.56 -29.36
C PRO A 804 1.18 -29.50 -29.25
N TRP A 805 0.66 -29.06 -30.40
CA TRP A 805 -0.41 -28.09 -30.51
C TRP A 805 -1.20 -28.27 -31.81
N PHE A 806 -2.42 -27.74 -31.82
CA PHE A 806 -3.26 -27.58 -33.01
C PHE A 806 -3.79 -26.15 -33.07
N ILE A 807 -4.14 -25.67 -34.25
CA ILE A 807 -4.82 -24.37 -34.40
C ILE A 807 -6.32 -24.60 -34.40
N ALA A 808 -7.04 -23.85 -33.57
CA ALA A 808 -8.50 -23.75 -33.61
C ALA A 808 -8.91 -22.43 -34.26
N GLN A 809 -9.56 -22.48 -35.42
CA GLN A 809 -10.00 -21.33 -36.20
C GLN A 809 -11.53 -21.26 -36.20
N ALA A 810 -12.09 -20.10 -35.88
CA ALA A 810 -13.51 -19.82 -36.10
C ALA A 810 -13.77 -19.60 -37.60
N VAL A 811 -14.71 -20.35 -38.19
CA VAL A 811 -15.00 -20.30 -39.63
C VAL A 811 -16.30 -19.54 -39.89
N SER A 812 -17.39 -19.91 -39.21
CA SER A 812 -18.67 -19.27 -39.44
C SER A 812 -19.68 -19.47 -38.31
N VAL A 813 -20.59 -18.52 -38.19
CA VAL A 813 -21.81 -18.61 -37.39
C VAL A 813 -23.00 -18.47 -38.32
N LYS A 814 -23.92 -19.44 -38.33
CA LYS A 814 -25.16 -19.38 -39.11
C LYS A 814 -26.36 -19.30 -38.17
N ASN A 815 -27.24 -18.33 -38.38
CA ASN A 815 -28.50 -18.27 -37.66
C ASN A 815 -29.51 -19.26 -38.27
N THR A 816 -29.86 -20.31 -37.53
CA THR A 816 -30.89 -21.29 -37.90
C THR A 816 -32.20 -21.12 -37.14
N GLY A 817 -32.26 -20.11 -36.27
CA GLY A 817 -33.44 -19.74 -35.52
C GLY A 817 -34.43 -18.90 -36.34
N LYS A 818 -35.51 -18.49 -35.66
CA LYS A 818 -36.59 -17.70 -36.27
C LYS A 818 -36.43 -16.20 -36.06
N GLN A 819 -35.49 -15.77 -35.22
CA GLN A 819 -35.27 -14.37 -34.85
C GLN A 819 -33.82 -13.94 -35.09
N PRO A 820 -33.53 -12.63 -35.21
CA PRO A 820 -32.16 -12.15 -35.31
C PRO A 820 -31.30 -12.55 -34.11
N LEU A 821 -30.06 -12.96 -34.35
CA LEU A 821 -29.06 -13.24 -33.31
C LEU A 821 -28.14 -12.04 -33.14
N ARG A 822 -28.18 -11.43 -31.95
CA ARG A 822 -27.31 -10.29 -31.58
C ARG A 822 -26.05 -10.82 -30.92
N LEU A 823 -24.99 -11.03 -31.71
CA LEU A 823 -23.71 -11.55 -31.25
C LEU A 823 -22.94 -10.49 -30.44
N ARG A 824 -22.37 -10.94 -29.31
CA ARG A 824 -21.46 -10.16 -28.45
C ARG A 824 -20.06 -10.77 -28.33
N GLY A 825 -19.96 -12.09 -28.53
CA GLY A 825 -18.66 -12.75 -28.50
C GLY A 825 -18.71 -14.16 -29.07
N LEU A 826 -17.57 -14.60 -29.59
CA LEU A 826 -17.31 -15.97 -30.01
C LEU A 826 -16.19 -16.54 -29.16
N PHE A 827 -16.46 -17.67 -28.51
CA PHE A 827 -15.59 -18.29 -27.52
C PHE A 827 -15.04 -19.61 -28.04
N PHE A 828 -13.76 -19.84 -27.76
CA PHE A 828 -13.04 -21.09 -27.89
C PHE A 828 -12.86 -21.66 -26.48
N ARG A 829 -13.32 -22.88 -26.24
CA ARG A 829 -13.43 -23.44 -24.89
C ARG A 829 -12.57 -24.69 -24.77
N LEU A 830 -11.42 -24.54 -24.11
CA LEU A 830 -10.46 -25.62 -23.88
C LEU A 830 -10.57 -26.15 -22.44
N TYR A 831 -11.47 -27.09 -22.23
CA TYR A 831 -11.72 -27.68 -20.91
C TYR A 831 -10.63 -28.69 -20.55
N SER A 832 -10.34 -28.82 -19.25
CA SER A 832 -9.38 -29.79 -18.72
C SER A 832 -9.87 -30.36 -17.39
N PRO A 833 -9.54 -31.62 -17.05
CA PRO A 833 -9.65 -32.13 -15.68
C PRO A 833 -8.65 -31.44 -14.72
N ILE A 834 -7.65 -30.74 -15.24
CA ILE A 834 -6.71 -29.94 -14.45
C ILE A 834 -7.44 -28.68 -13.95
N GLN A 835 -7.40 -28.45 -12.63
CA GLN A 835 -8.07 -27.32 -11.97
C GLN A 835 -7.07 -26.41 -11.25
N ASP A 836 -5.96 -26.12 -11.91
CA ASP A 836 -4.96 -25.17 -11.44
C ASP A 836 -4.37 -24.41 -12.64
N THR A 837 -3.85 -23.21 -12.38
CA THR A 837 -3.32 -22.30 -13.40
C THR A 837 -1.92 -21.86 -13.00
N PRO A 838 -0.96 -21.75 -13.93
CA PRO A 838 0.38 -21.34 -13.55
C PRO A 838 0.39 -19.91 -13.03
N ARG A 839 1.19 -19.67 -12.01
CA ARG A 839 1.62 -18.30 -11.68
C ARG A 839 2.61 -17.87 -12.75
N THR A 840 2.18 -17.00 -13.65
CA THR A 840 3.03 -16.41 -14.69
C THR A 840 3.33 -14.96 -14.34
N PRO A 841 4.52 -14.45 -14.71
CA PRO A 841 4.81 -13.03 -14.55
C PRO A 841 3.73 -12.19 -15.24
N PRO A 842 3.08 -11.26 -14.50
CA PRO A 842 2.03 -10.45 -15.09
C PRO A 842 2.62 -9.38 -16.01
N ASN A 843 1.82 -8.86 -16.93
CA ASN A 843 2.15 -7.66 -17.71
C ASN A 843 3.50 -7.70 -18.45
N VAL A 844 3.93 -8.86 -18.98
CA VAL A 844 5.17 -8.95 -19.74
C VAL A 844 5.02 -8.21 -21.08
N TRP A 845 5.90 -7.24 -21.35
CA TRP A 845 5.86 -6.46 -22.58
C TRP A 845 5.98 -7.34 -23.82
N GLY A 846 5.12 -7.09 -24.81
CA GLY A 846 5.06 -7.84 -26.05
C GLY A 846 4.59 -9.29 -25.94
N MET A 847 4.19 -9.76 -24.75
CA MET A 847 3.62 -11.10 -24.59
C MET A 847 2.19 -11.14 -25.18
N PRO A 848 1.88 -12.09 -26.07
CA PRO A 848 0.53 -12.21 -26.60
C PRO A 848 -0.44 -12.74 -25.54
N PRO A 849 -1.76 -12.57 -25.76
CA PRO A 849 -2.78 -13.18 -24.94
C PRO A 849 -2.57 -14.70 -24.87
N ALA A 850 -2.41 -15.22 -23.66
CA ALA A 850 -2.16 -16.64 -23.43
C ALA A 850 -2.68 -17.05 -22.04
N GLY A 851 -3.10 -18.30 -21.91
CA GLY A 851 -3.50 -18.90 -20.64
C GLY A 851 -3.53 -20.42 -20.72
N CYS A 852 -3.31 -21.11 -19.61
CA CYS A 852 -3.37 -22.56 -19.57
C CYS A 852 -3.87 -23.10 -18.23
N TRP A 853 -4.38 -24.33 -18.26
CA TRP A 853 -4.47 -25.20 -17.10
C TRP A 853 -3.13 -25.89 -16.91
N LEU A 854 -2.63 -25.90 -15.69
CA LEU A 854 -1.35 -26.49 -15.35
C LEU A 854 -1.49 -27.30 -14.07
N ASP A 855 -1.11 -28.57 -14.14
CA ASP A 855 -1.06 -29.44 -12.99
C ASP A 855 0.26 -29.22 -12.25
N LYS A 856 0.16 -28.78 -10.99
CA LYS A 856 1.34 -28.52 -10.16
C LYS A 856 2.08 -29.79 -9.74
N ASP A 857 1.42 -30.96 -9.75
CA ASP A 857 1.98 -32.19 -9.18
C ASP A 857 2.84 -32.93 -10.20
N ASP A 858 2.40 -33.01 -11.46
CA ASP A 858 3.14 -33.69 -12.55
C ASP A 858 3.66 -32.76 -13.65
N GLY A 859 3.37 -31.46 -13.55
CA GLY A 859 3.86 -30.43 -14.47
C GLY A 859 3.24 -30.49 -15.87
N ARG A 860 2.16 -31.26 -16.08
CA ARG A 860 1.43 -31.26 -17.36
C ARG A 860 0.63 -29.98 -17.52
N PHE A 861 0.46 -29.51 -18.75
CA PHE A 861 -0.38 -28.35 -19.05
C PHE A 861 -1.14 -28.49 -20.37
N ILE A 862 -2.25 -27.76 -20.47
CA ILE A 862 -3.00 -27.55 -21.70
C ILE A 862 -3.55 -26.11 -21.72
N GLY A 863 -3.34 -25.39 -22.81
CA GLY A 863 -3.63 -23.96 -22.88
C GLY A 863 -3.83 -23.42 -24.28
N ALA A 864 -4.12 -22.14 -24.34
CA ALA A 864 -4.36 -21.40 -25.56
C ALA A 864 -3.41 -20.20 -25.66
N ILE A 865 -2.91 -19.93 -26.87
CA ILE A 865 -2.10 -18.76 -27.21
C ILE A 865 -2.74 -18.10 -28.43
N ALA A 866 -2.98 -16.80 -28.38
CA ALA A 866 -3.48 -16.04 -29.52
C ALA A 866 -2.31 -15.47 -30.35
N PRO A 867 -2.48 -15.24 -31.66
CA PRO A 867 -1.54 -14.46 -32.45
C PRO A 867 -1.31 -13.07 -31.82
N ARG A 868 -0.06 -12.62 -31.81
CA ARG A 868 0.28 -11.28 -31.33
C ARG A 868 -0.45 -10.23 -32.19
N GLY A 869 -1.08 -9.26 -31.53
CA GLY A 869 -1.86 -8.21 -32.20
C GLY A 869 -3.28 -8.61 -32.61
N SER A 870 -3.72 -9.85 -32.34
CA SER A 870 -5.11 -10.24 -32.54
C SER A 870 -6.05 -9.60 -31.50
N ASP A 871 -7.34 -9.54 -31.85
CA ASP A 871 -8.41 -9.04 -30.98
C ASP A 871 -8.96 -10.11 -30.02
N LEU A 872 -8.24 -11.22 -29.88
CA LEU A 872 -8.59 -12.30 -28.97
C LEU A 872 -8.14 -11.98 -27.55
N ALA A 873 -9.05 -12.13 -26.60
CA ALA A 873 -8.73 -12.17 -25.18
C ALA A 873 -8.65 -13.62 -24.70
N ILE A 874 -7.75 -13.94 -23.77
CA ILE A 874 -7.61 -15.29 -23.19
C ILE A 874 -7.56 -15.18 -21.66
N HIS A 875 -8.52 -15.82 -21.00
CA HIS A 875 -8.65 -15.86 -19.55
C HIS A 875 -9.00 -17.27 -19.09
N PHE A 876 -8.11 -17.91 -18.33
CA PHE A 876 -8.33 -19.20 -17.72
C PHE A 876 -8.52 -18.97 -16.22
N TRP A 877 -9.71 -19.27 -15.69
CA TRP A 877 -10.02 -18.99 -14.29
C TRP A 877 -11.04 -19.97 -13.71
N ILE A 878 -11.06 -20.06 -12.39
CA ILE A 878 -11.97 -20.94 -11.64
C ILE A 878 -12.95 -20.06 -10.88
N ASP A 879 -14.24 -20.28 -11.11
CA ASP A 879 -15.30 -19.68 -10.31
C ASP A 879 -15.34 -20.41 -8.97
N ASN A 880 -14.87 -19.74 -7.92
CA ASN A 880 -14.83 -20.33 -6.59
C ASN A 880 -16.21 -20.50 -5.95
N THR A 881 -17.22 -19.75 -6.41
CA THR A 881 -18.60 -19.79 -5.93
C THR A 881 -19.31 -21.02 -6.49
N TYR A 882 -19.18 -21.27 -7.78
CA TYR A 882 -19.85 -22.39 -8.45
C TYR A 882 -18.95 -23.60 -8.72
N LYS A 883 -17.66 -23.49 -8.39
CA LYS A 883 -16.62 -24.51 -8.66
C LYS A 883 -16.53 -24.91 -10.14
N SER A 884 -16.85 -23.97 -11.04
CA SER A 884 -16.77 -24.16 -12.48
C SER A 884 -15.44 -23.64 -13.03
N VAL A 885 -14.93 -24.30 -14.08
CA VAL A 885 -13.74 -23.87 -14.81
C VAL A 885 -14.12 -23.09 -16.05
N HIS A 886 -13.39 -22.01 -16.31
CA HIS A 886 -13.67 -21.07 -17.39
C HIS A 886 -12.43 -20.87 -18.26
N PRO A 887 -12.28 -21.66 -19.35
CA PRO A 887 -11.25 -21.45 -20.36
C PRO A 887 -11.73 -20.46 -21.41
N ASP A 888 -11.87 -19.20 -21.02
CA ASP A 888 -12.44 -18.13 -21.85
C ASP A 888 -11.40 -17.52 -22.78
N ALA A 889 -11.18 -18.16 -23.93
CA ALA A 889 -10.57 -17.49 -25.07
C ALA A 889 -11.68 -16.98 -26.00
N HIS A 890 -11.73 -15.69 -26.30
CA HIS A 890 -12.84 -15.14 -27.10
C HIS A 890 -12.47 -13.93 -27.96
N LEU A 891 -13.24 -13.78 -29.03
CA LEU A 891 -13.31 -12.57 -29.86
C LEU A 891 -14.55 -11.79 -29.44
N GLU A 892 -14.37 -10.60 -28.89
CA GLU A 892 -15.46 -9.66 -28.63
C GLU A 892 -15.95 -9.07 -29.97
N MET A 893 -17.27 -8.94 -30.13
CA MET A 893 -17.86 -8.43 -31.37
C MET A 893 -19.21 -7.77 -31.11
N GLU A 894 -19.67 -6.95 -32.06
CA GLU A 894 -21.03 -6.45 -32.06
C GLU A 894 -21.63 -6.63 -33.46
N HIS A 895 -22.47 -7.66 -33.62
CA HIS A 895 -23.04 -7.99 -34.91
C HIS A 895 -24.45 -8.57 -34.77
N THR A 896 -25.35 -8.27 -35.69
CA THR A 896 -26.71 -8.83 -35.70
C THR A 896 -26.93 -9.66 -36.96
N LEU A 897 -27.18 -10.95 -36.78
CA LEU A 897 -27.43 -11.93 -37.83
C LEU A 897 -28.93 -12.14 -38.05
N ALA A 898 -29.44 -11.81 -39.23
CA ALA A 898 -30.81 -12.15 -39.63
C ALA A 898 -31.01 -13.68 -39.67
N PRO A 899 -32.26 -14.19 -39.51
CA PRO A 899 -32.58 -15.59 -39.73
C PRO A 899 -32.07 -16.12 -41.08
N GLY A 900 -31.40 -17.28 -41.07
CA GLY A 900 -30.80 -17.89 -42.26
C GLY A 900 -29.45 -17.32 -42.70
N ALA A 901 -29.04 -16.15 -42.19
CA ALA A 901 -27.77 -15.52 -42.55
C ALA A 901 -26.57 -16.22 -41.90
N THR A 902 -25.41 -16.07 -42.54
CA THR A 902 -24.12 -16.58 -42.05
C THR A 902 -23.14 -15.42 -41.89
N TRP A 903 -22.44 -15.40 -40.76
CA TRP A 903 -21.34 -14.50 -40.47
C TRP A 903 -20.03 -15.28 -40.50
N THR A 904 -19.00 -14.67 -41.07
CA THR A 904 -17.63 -15.19 -41.10
C THR A 904 -16.70 -14.09 -40.59
N PRO A 905 -15.71 -14.40 -39.74
CA PRO A 905 -14.72 -13.43 -39.30
C PRO A 905 -14.00 -12.78 -40.50
N SER A 906 -13.92 -11.45 -40.52
CA SER A 906 -13.23 -10.67 -41.56
C SER A 906 -11.71 -10.75 -41.46
N GLU A 907 -11.20 -11.13 -40.27
CA GLU A 907 -9.78 -11.31 -39.98
C GLU A 907 -9.52 -12.73 -39.48
N ALA A 908 -8.23 -13.09 -39.34
CA ALA A 908 -7.84 -14.42 -38.91
C ALA A 908 -8.17 -14.65 -37.41
N ALA A 909 -9.36 -15.16 -37.13
CA ALA A 909 -9.82 -15.50 -35.77
C ALA A 909 -9.43 -16.95 -35.42
N TYR A 910 -8.20 -17.14 -34.93
CA TYR A 910 -7.72 -18.45 -34.49
C TYR A 910 -6.81 -18.36 -33.28
N LEU A 911 -6.68 -19.47 -32.56
CA LEU A 911 -5.72 -19.63 -31.47
C LEU A 911 -4.96 -20.95 -31.58
N PHE A 912 -3.79 -21.01 -30.97
CA PHE A 912 -3.03 -22.24 -30.80
C PHE A 912 -3.48 -22.93 -29.50
N CYS A 913 -4.12 -24.09 -29.62
CA CYS A 913 -4.37 -25.00 -28.51
C CYS A 913 -3.13 -25.88 -28.32
N THR A 914 -2.39 -25.69 -27.23
CA THR A 914 -1.13 -26.38 -26.97
C THR A 914 -1.16 -27.17 -25.68
N ALA A 915 -0.38 -28.24 -25.63
CA ALA A 915 -0.17 -29.03 -24.44
C ALA A 915 1.31 -29.37 -24.24
N GLY A 916 1.67 -29.85 -23.04
CA GLY A 916 3.03 -30.28 -22.77
C GLY A 916 3.26 -30.70 -21.33
N MET A 917 4.54 -30.92 -21.03
CA MET A 917 5.09 -31.26 -19.72
C MET A 917 6.17 -30.23 -19.34
N GLY A 918 6.47 -30.08 -18.05
CA GLY A 918 7.57 -29.23 -17.56
C GLY A 918 7.12 -27.94 -16.86
N GLY A 919 5.85 -27.84 -16.48
CA GLY A 919 5.32 -26.76 -15.65
C GLY A 919 5.41 -25.37 -16.29
N THR A 920 5.50 -24.34 -15.44
CA THR A 920 5.45 -22.93 -15.88
C THR A 920 6.59 -22.58 -16.83
N ALA A 921 7.80 -23.11 -16.61
CA ALA A 921 8.95 -22.83 -17.48
C ALA A 921 8.70 -23.30 -18.92
N ALA A 922 8.22 -24.54 -19.08
CA ALA A 922 7.87 -25.08 -20.40
C ALA A 922 6.67 -24.36 -21.03
N TRP A 923 5.73 -23.88 -20.22
CA TRP A 923 4.62 -23.04 -20.70
C TRP A 923 5.11 -21.68 -21.23
N MET A 924 6.01 -21.00 -20.52
CA MET A 924 6.57 -19.72 -20.98
C MET A 924 7.37 -19.89 -22.28
N ASP A 925 8.20 -20.94 -22.38
CA ASP A 925 8.90 -21.28 -23.63
C ASP A 925 7.91 -21.58 -24.78
N ARG A 926 6.78 -22.22 -24.46
CA ARG A 926 5.73 -22.48 -25.44
C ARG A 926 5.12 -21.19 -25.99
N ILE A 927 4.87 -20.19 -25.14
CA ILE A 927 4.38 -18.89 -25.57
C ILE A 927 5.37 -18.28 -26.57
N ASP A 928 6.65 -18.20 -26.22
CA ASP A 928 7.65 -17.56 -27.09
C ASP A 928 7.85 -18.31 -28.42
N THR A 929 7.89 -19.65 -28.39
CA THR A 929 8.09 -20.46 -29.60
C THR A 929 6.92 -20.40 -30.57
N VAL A 930 5.68 -20.49 -30.05
CA VAL A 930 4.47 -20.46 -30.87
C VAL A 930 4.21 -19.06 -31.42
N SER A 931 4.42 -18.03 -30.61
CA SER A 931 4.16 -16.64 -31.03
C SER A 931 5.03 -16.21 -32.21
N LYS A 932 6.30 -16.63 -32.23
CA LYS A 932 7.23 -16.39 -33.36
C LYS A 932 6.79 -17.06 -34.67
N LEU A 933 6.00 -18.14 -34.61
CA LEU A 933 5.47 -18.78 -35.83
C LEU A 933 4.36 -17.93 -36.47
N ALA A 934 3.57 -17.25 -35.64
CA ALA A 934 2.52 -16.32 -36.05
C ALA A 934 3.05 -14.94 -36.42
N GLU A 935 4.35 -14.68 -36.25
CA GLU A 935 4.97 -13.47 -36.77
C GLU A 935 5.11 -13.56 -38.31
N PRO A 936 4.60 -12.55 -39.04
CA PRO A 936 4.64 -12.48 -40.50
C PRO A 936 6.04 -12.36 -41.08
#